data_AF-A0A7X8U5T9-F1
#
_entry.id   AF-A0A7X8U5T9-F1
#
_cell.length_a   1.000
_cell.length_b   1.000
_cell.length_c   1.000
_cell.angle_alpha   90.00
_cell.angle_beta   90.00
_cell.angle_gamma   90.00
#
_symmetry.space_group_name_H-M   'P 1'
#
loop_
_entity.id
_entity.type
_entity.pdbx_description
1 polymer ?
#
loop_
_entity_poly.entity_id
_entity_poly.type
_entity_poly.pdbx_seq_one_letter_code
_entity_poly.pdbx_strand_id
1 'polypeptide(L)'
;MNYKYTFVKMGSLVRETPELHPTRNRIILDVGNDLRLGVIDTHHLPGGAMVNGKQLKSTTAVLASYPFLVLDNIDSDAGSVELVIHQEPDLDCFAAVYLARSLIEQGNLPLHTAHLADYVEQVDRGMVLVNRNTILSPAAIACAIDEVLKLQKPEIGGPALWEQSLQRGLEMIAYIMQRLEQMLPEERSLVHPALFAAQHPFQEEMELLRNDYEQYIKERDTRDWTEIARIRVPAWTDRGHELQEVDALFWKRPPQCVLHKHWARGDYEHSSEDLGYILTFIPFEGKTVDLSELKIQHPLGQTNIDTCRTVISVNPALPFHLNGLASALEATECEREKEVFGEDFSKWRSRKTRRFPDIPWCNNADPWYDGHAFDYTIVDAPGIGSLLTVAEIKAITLEFTKPSLKSHRCNLVIPFEFSHKIYPDLVNWCHENKQIKDNSNKELDHTFTKAVQNYLFSATRGQDGLPHRLYLKMDTEPINQYLAEMVAQYKLDIGDSSPDIDPCANAGNEPIQTDINNSNLPDDKTLQEAAAGKDSQPGDKPNRHQETIAQMKFKVSELNALIFRYGSGYIIVEMELPIENDMMLEQGMLFNNILVRTGKKIFDEFLLPHEKILQEASRLADKKIKRTDNYSDNQFIPWEPRVSAECLVFTASVIDRDSFYISETKEILYKLSGAMRWDEPFGHTRYYESIADENILELGEDVFYSFAKTGGALLVLQDDYNKTLDAGRREQMKERQ
;
A
#
# COMPACT_ATOMS: atom_id res chain seq x y z
N MET A 1 -50.96 7.24 13.18
CA MET A 1 -49.67 7.65 13.75
C MET A 1 -49.10 8.76 12.87
N ASN A 2 -48.56 9.85 13.44
CA ASN A 2 -47.87 10.88 12.66
C ASN A 2 -46.35 10.62 12.69
N TYR A 3 -45.69 10.67 11.54
CA TYR A 3 -44.23 10.51 11.45
C TYR A 3 -43.57 11.84 11.09
N LYS A 4 -42.50 12.17 11.82
CA LYS A 4 -41.57 13.25 11.49
C LYS A 4 -40.25 12.62 11.07
N TYR A 5 -39.77 12.93 9.87
CA TYR A 5 -38.47 12.48 9.41
C TYR A 5 -37.40 13.55 9.67
N THR A 6 -36.23 13.15 10.12
CA THR A 6 -35.06 14.02 10.29
C THR A 6 -33.86 13.37 9.62
N PHE A 7 -33.22 14.11 8.72
CA PHE A 7 -32.08 13.63 7.93
C PHE A 7 -30.78 14.22 8.47
N VAL A 8 -29.83 13.36 8.84
CA VAL A 8 -28.51 13.75 9.37
C VAL A 8 -27.38 13.22 8.49
N LYS A 9 -26.20 13.82 8.53
CA LYS A 9 -25.07 13.35 7.72
C LYS A 9 -24.75 11.88 8.08
N MET A 10 -24.48 11.05 7.07
CA MET A 10 -24.02 9.68 7.27
C MET A 10 -22.79 9.65 8.19
N GLY A 11 -22.74 8.71 9.13
CA GLY A 11 -21.66 8.61 10.12
C GLY A 11 -21.72 9.59 11.28
N SER A 12 -22.79 10.39 11.41
CA SER A 12 -23.02 11.25 12.58
C SER A 12 -23.08 10.41 13.87
N LEU A 13 -22.54 10.93 14.97
CA LEU A 13 -22.41 10.23 16.25
C LEU A 13 -23.50 10.68 17.23
N VAL A 14 -24.20 9.72 17.86
CA VAL A 14 -25.21 10.01 18.89
C VAL A 14 -24.66 10.88 20.04
N ARG A 15 -23.38 10.72 20.38
CA ARG A 15 -22.76 11.44 21.51
C ARG A 15 -22.43 12.90 21.22
N GLU A 16 -22.43 13.30 19.95
CA GLU A 16 -21.93 14.61 19.50
C GLU A 16 -23.00 15.44 18.81
N THR A 17 -23.99 14.78 18.21
CA THR A 17 -25.07 15.43 17.45
C THR A 17 -26.32 15.51 18.33
N PRO A 18 -26.73 16.71 18.81
CA PRO A 18 -27.90 16.86 19.66
C PRO A 18 -29.19 16.28 19.06
N GLU A 19 -29.32 16.34 17.74
CA GLU A 19 -30.43 15.76 16.96
C GLU A 19 -30.51 14.24 17.11
N LEU A 20 -29.38 13.59 17.42
CA LEU A 20 -29.25 12.15 17.63
C LEU A 20 -29.33 11.73 19.10
N HIS A 21 -29.61 12.64 20.03
CA HIS A 21 -29.84 12.22 21.42
C HIS A 21 -31.07 11.29 21.49
N PRO A 22 -30.93 10.08 22.05
CA PRO A 22 -32.05 9.15 22.15
C PRO A 22 -33.06 9.71 23.14
N THR A 23 -34.30 9.87 22.69
CA THR A 23 -35.44 10.25 23.52
C THR A 23 -36.57 9.26 23.28
N ARG A 24 -37.56 9.23 24.18
CA ARG A 24 -38.81 8.48 23.93
C ARG A 24 -39.46 8.99 22.64
N ASN A 25 -40.09 8.10 21.90
CA ASN A 25 -40.78 8.39 20.65
C ASN A 25 -39.86 8.90 19.52
N ARG A 26 -38.56 8.66 19.63
CA ARG A 26 -37.57 8.92 18.58
C ARG A 26 -36.81 7.64 18.28
N ILE A 27 -36.81 7.21 17.02
CA ILE A 27 -36.03 6.06 16.58
C ILE A 27 -34.99 6.55 15.58
N ILE A 28 -33.74 6.17 15.82
CA ILE A 28 -32.61 6.48 14.95
C ILE A 28 -32.26 5.19 14.22
N LEU A 29 -32.31 5.22 12.90
CA LEU A 29 -32.13 4.07 12.03
C LEU A 29 -31.01 4.37 11.04
N ASP A 30 -30.07 3.44 10.92
CA ASP A 30 -29.04 3.46 9.88
C ASP A 30 -28.11 4.68 9.96
N VAL A 31 -27.99 5.23 11.17
CA VAL A 31 -27.10 6.33 11.53
C VAL A 31 -26.94 6.39 13.03
N GLY A 32 -25.87 7.01 13.50
CA GLY A 32 -25.63 7.26 14.93
C GLY A 32 -24.42 6.56 15.53
N ASN A 33 -23.87 5.56 14.82
CA ASN A 33 -22.77 4.69 15.26
C ASN A 33 -23.00 4.14 16.67
N ASP A 34 -24.20 3.62 16.94
CA ASP A 34 -24.57 3.07 18.25
C ASP A 34 -25.69 2.02 18.08
N LEU A 35 -25.72 1.02 18.96
CA LEU A 35 -26.72 -0.04 18.95
C LEU A 35 -27.33 -0.21 20.34
N ARG A 36 -28.51 0.37 20.55
CA ARG A 36 -29.26 0.33 21.82
C ARG A 36 -30.74 0.66 21.62
N LEU A 37 -31.52 0.69 22.70
CA LEU A 37 -32.93 1.12 22.64
C LEU A 37 -33.08 2.48 21.93
N GLY A 38 -33.87 2.50 20.86
CA GLY A 38 -34.12 3.68 20.04
C GLY A 38 -33.01 4.05 19.05
N VAL A 39 -31.87 3.34 19.01
CA VAL A 39 -30.78 3.59 18.05
C VAL A 39 -30.29 2.28 17.45
N ILE A 40 -30.44 2.13 16.14
CA ILE A 40 -30.10 0.90 15.42
C ILE A 40 -29.15 1.27 14.28
N ASP A 41 -27.85 1.13 14.54
CA ASP A 41 -26.80 1.31 13.54
C ASP A 41 -25.61 0.41 13.87
N THR A 42 -25.24 -0.47 12.94
CA THR A 42 -24.18 -1.46 13.07
C THR A 42 -22.88 -1.10 12.36
N HIS A 43 -22.83 0.03 11.65
CA HIS A 43 -21.69 0.46 10.83
C HIS A 43 -20.40 0.77 11.61
N HIS A 44 -20.49 0.85 12.94
CA HIS A 44 -19.35 1.04 13.84
C HIS A 44 -18.79 -0.26 14.42
N LEU A 45 -19.43 -1.40 14.13
CA LEU A 45 -19.06 -2.72 14.63
C LEU A 45 -18.33 -3.48 13.51
N PRO A 46 -17.01 -3.73 13.59
CA PRO A 46 -16.28 -4.52 12.58
C PRO A 46 -16.93 -5.89 12.35
N GLY A 47 -17.38 -6.49 13.45
CA GLY A 47 -18.08 -7.76 13.49
C GLY A 47 -19.60 -7.66 13.34
N GLY A 48 -20.20 -6.52 13.01
CA GLY A 48 -21.66 -6.34 13.04
C GLY A 48 -22.30 -6.73 14.39
N ALA A 49 -23.61 -6.98 14.39
CA ALA A 49 -24.34 -7.53 15.53
C ALA A 49 -24.44 -9.06 15.44
N MET A 50 -24.10 -9.77 16.52
CA MET A 50 -24.29 -11.21 16.59
C MET A 50 -25.71 -11.57 17.02
N VAL A 51 -26.42 -12.31 16.17
CA VAL A 51 -27.80 -12.77 16.40
C VAL A 51 -27.91 -14.25 16.06
N ASN A 52 -28.20 -15.10 17.06
CA ASN A 52 -28.36 -16.54 16.86
C ASN A 52 -27.18 -17.20 16.10
N GLY A 53 -25.96 -16.72 16.33
CA GLY A 53 -24.76 -17.21 15.63
C GLY A 53 -24.56 -16.66 14.21
N LYS A 54 -25.47 -15.83 13.70
CA LYS A 54 -25.32 -15.08 12.45
C LYS A 54 -24.82 -13.67 12.74
N GLN A 55 -23.88 -13.23 11.92
CA GLN A 55 -23.39 -11.86 11.90
C GLN A 55 -24.33 -11.01 11.03
N LEU A 56 -24.90 -9.94 11.58
CA LEU A 56 -25.77 -9.00 10.87
C LEU A 56 -25.10 -7.64 10.78
N LYS A 57 -24.98 -7.09 9.57
CA LYS A 57 -24.36 -5.80 9.30
C LYS A 57 -25.37 -4.72 8.91
N SER A 58 -26.53 -5.09 8.37
CA SER A 58 -27.61 -4.16 8.01
C SER A 58 -28.51 -3.82 9.18
N THR A 59 -28.91 -2.55 9.26
CA THR A 59 -29.89 -2.03 10.20
C THR A 59 -31.21 -2.79 10.10
N THR A 60 -31.66 -3.09 8.89
CA THR A 60 -32.91 -3.84 8.62
C THR A 60 -32.89 -5.22 9.26
N ALA A 61 -31.80 -5.99 9.10
CA ALA A 61 -31.73 -7.34 9.65
C ALA A 61 -31.65 -7.34 11.19
N VAL A 62 -30.95 -6.36 11.76
CA VAL A 62 -30.87 -6.16 13.22
C VAL A 62 -32.24 -5.82 13.79
N LEU A 63 -32.95 -4.87 13.17
CA LEU A 63 -34.30 -4.48 13.56
C LEU A 63 -35.27 -5.66 13.48
N ALA A 64 -35.24 -6.42 12.38
CA ALA A 64 -36.07 -7.61 12.21
C ALA A 64 -35.82 -8.66 13.30
N SER A 65 -34.58 -8.76 13.78
CA SER A 65 -34.17 -9.71 14.82
C SER A 65 -34.49 -9.22 16.23
N TYR A 66 -34.46 -7.91 16.46
CA TYR A 66 -34.68 -7.29 17.76
C TYR A 66 -35.77 -6.19 17.72
N PRO A 67 -37.05 -6.54 17.48
CA PRO A 67 -38.14 -5.56 17.43
C PRO A 67 -38.27 -4.68 18.68
N PHE A 68 -37.84 -5.19 19.84
CA PHE A 68 -37.87 -4.45 21.10
C PHE A 68 -37.01 -3.18 21.07
N LEU A 69 -35.97 -3.11 20.23
CA LEU A 69 -35.16 -1.89 20.05
C LEU A 69 -36.01 -0.71 19.57
N VAL A 70 -37.10 -0.98 18.86
CA VAL A 70 -38.10 0.00 18.44
C VAL A 70 -39.21 0.09 19.49
N LEU A 71 -39.91 -1.03 19.75
CA LEU A 71 -41.15 -1.03 20.53
C LEU A 71 -40.96 -0.49 21.95
N ASP A 72 -39.88 -0.87 22.62
CA ASP A 72 -39.63 -0.46 24.00
C ASP A 72 -39.19 1.00 24.10
N ASN A 73 -38.97 1.71 22.98
CA ASN A 73 -38.67 3.14 22.97
C ASN A 73 -39.87 4.03 22.58
N ILE A 74 -41.03 3.43 22.30
CA ILE A 74 -42.26 4.14 21.93
C ILE A 74 -43.28 4.06 23.08
N ASP A 75 -43.89 5.19 23.41
CA ASP A 75 -45.00 5.25 24.35
C ASP A 75 -46.29 4.73 23.69
N SER A 76 -47.10 3.99 24.43
CA SER A 76 -48.33 3.37 23.92
C SER A 76 -49.37 4.39 23.41
N ASP A 77 -49.28 5.65 23.86
CA ASP A 77 -50.14 6.76 23.51
C ASP A 77 -49.42 7.83 22.66
N ALA A 78 -48.26 7.51 22.08
CA ALA A 78 -47.52 8.42 21.21
C ALA A 78 -48.40 8.83 20.01
N GLY A 79 -48.79 10.11 19.95
CA GLY A 79 -49.50 10.67 18.80
C GLY A 79 -48.58 10.93 17.60
N SER A 80 -47.28 11.01 17.83
CA SER A 80 -46.25 11.23 16.82
C SER A 80 -44.94 10.54 17.19
N VAL A 81 -44.24 10.03 16.18
CA VAL A 81 -42.89 9.45 16.31
C VAL A 81 -41.93 10.16 15.36
N GLU A 82 -40.73 10.45 15.84
CA GLU A 82 -39.64 10.97 15.02
C GLU A 82 -38.76 9.80 14.56
N LEU A 83 -38.49 9.73 13.26
CA LEU A 83 -37.56 8.79 12.66
C LEU A 83 -36.36 9.59 12.14
N VAL A 84 -35.19 9.36 12.74
CA VAL A 84 -33.94 10.00 12.37
C VAL A 84 -33.11 9.02 11.53
N ILE A 85 -32.71 9.46 10.35
CA ILE A 85 -32.02 8.63 9.34
C ILE A 85 -30.90 9.43 8.67
N HIS A 86 -30.04 8.76 7.92
CA HIS A 86 -29.00 9.46 7.17
C HIS A 86 -29.56 10.23 5.95
N GLN A 87 -28.82 11.24 5.51
CA GLN A 87 -28.98 11.92 4.22
C GLN A 87 -28.73 10.93 3.08
N GLU A 88 -29.43 11.10 1.95
CA GLU A 88 -29.34 10.17 0.80
C GLU A 88 -29.70 8.72 1.22
N PRO A 89 -30.93 8.50 1.72
CA PRO A 89 -31.37 7.20 2.23
C PRO A 89 -31.25 6.12 1.16
N ASP A 90 -30.71 4.96 1.54
CA ASP A 90 -30.53 3.82 0.63
C ASP A 90 -31.54 2.68 0.91
N LEU A 91 -31.31 1.51 0.31
CA LEU A 91 -32.20 0.36 0.48
C LEU A 91 -32.31 -0.12 1.94
N ASP A 92 -31.22 -0.10 2.70
CA ASP A 92 -31.25 -0.54 4.10
C ASP A 92 -32.08 0.44 4.94
N CYS A 93 -31.85 1.74 4.76
CA CYS A 93 -32.67 2.78 5.37
C CYS A 93 -34.16 2.66 4.98
N PHE A 94 -34.49 2.46 3.69
CA PHE A 94 -35.89 2.30 3.24
C PHE A 94 -36.58 1.13 3.94
N ALA A 95 -35.92 -0.03 3.99
CA ALA A 95 -36.46 -1.24 4.59
C ALA A 95 -36.57 -1.11 6.12
N ALA A 96 -35.56 -0.55 6.78
CA ALA A 96 -35.57 -0.31 8.23
C ALA A 96 -36.71 0.62 8.64
N VAL A 97 -36.90 1.74 7.92
CA VAL A 97 -38.01 2.67 8.17
C VAL A 97 -39.37 1.99 7.97
N TYR A 98 -39.54 1.21 6.89
CA TYR A 98 -40.78 0.50 6.64
C TYR A 98 -41.12 -0.50 7.76
N LEU A 99 -40.14 -1.29 8.21
CA LEU A 99 -40.35 -2.26 9.30
C LEU A 99 -40.59 -1.58 10.64
N ALA A 100 -39.87 -0.49 10.95
CA ALA A 100 -40.11 0.32 12.15
C ALA A 100 -41.55 0.86 12.17
N ARG A 101 -42.03 1.39 11.06
CA ARG A 101 -43.42 1.87 10.93
C ARG A 101 -44.43 0.76 11.18
N SER A 102 -44.23 -0.42 10.57
CA SER A 102 -45.11 -1.57 10.79
C SER A 102 -45.14 -2.00 12.27
N LEU A 103 -43.99 -2.07 12.93
CA LEU A 103 -43.91 -2.38 14.36
C LEU A 103 -44.68 -1.37 15.20
N ILE A 104 -44.48 -0.08 14.93
CA ILE A 104 -45.13 1.01 15.67
C ILE A 104 -46.66 0.99 15.49
N GLU A 105 -47.14 0.75 14.27
CA GLU A 105 -48.57 0.81 13.95
C GLU A 105 -49.31 -0.47 14.32
N GLN A 106 -48.69 -1.63 14.12
CA GLN A 106 -49.36 -2.94 14.18
C GLN A 106 -48.87 -3.81 15.35
N GLY A 107 -47.79 -3.41 16.01
CA GLY A 107 -47.13 -4.19 17.07
C GLY A 107 -46.36 -5.41 16.56
N ASN A 108 -46.33 -5.66 15.24
CA ASN A 108 -45.73 -6.84 14.64
C ASN A 108 -44.99 -6.49 13.33
N LEU A 109 -44.03 -7.34 12.97
CA LEU A 109 -43.40 -7.30 11.65
C LEU A 109 -44.35 -7.88 10.58
N PRO A 110 -44.30 -7.36 9.34
CA PRO A 110 -45.08 -7.92 8.23
C PRO A 110 -44.73 -9.38 7.94
N LEU A 111 -45.60 -10.07 7.19
CA LEU A 111 -45.24 -11.36 6.61
C LEU A 111 -44.03 -11.20 5.69
N HIS A 112 -43.20 -12.24 5.59
CA HIS A 112 -42.02 -12.27 4.72
C HIS A 112 -40.88 -11.30 5.07
N THR A 113 -40.89 -10.64 6.24
CA THR A 113 -39.79 -9.78 6.69
C THR A 113 -38.43 -10.48 6.64
N ALA A 114 -38.36 -11.79 6.91
CA ALA A 114 -37.11 -12.54 6.80
C ALA A 114 -36.50 -12.48 5.38
N HIS A 115 -37.32 -12.57 4.33
CA HIS A 115 -36.84 -12.47 2.94
C HIS A 115 -36.29 -11.08 2.63
N LEU A 116 -36.96 -10.02 3.12
CA LEU A 116 -36.48 -8.65 2.95
C LEU A 116 -35.16 -8.43 3.71
N ALA A 117 -35.12 -8.81 4.99
CA ALA A 117 -33.93 -8.68 5.83
C ALA A 117 -32.71 -9.43 5.26
N ASP A 118 -32.90 -10.68 4.82
CA ASP A 118 -31.80 -11.48 4.24
C ASP A 118 -31.30 -10.91 2.90
N TYR A 119 -32.18 -10.29 2.11
CA TYR A 119 -31.79 -9.64 0.86
C TYR A 119 -31.04 -8.33 1.12
N VAL A 120 -31.60 -7.47 1.98
CA VAL A 120 -30.99 -6.17 2.35
C VAL A 120 -29.61 -6.38 2.98
N GLU A 121 -29.46 -7.38 3.85
CA GLU A 121 -28.17 -7.78 4.41
C GLU A 121 -27.14 -8.13 3.34
N GLN A 122 -27.54 -8.77 2.25
CA GLN A 122 -26.63 -9.07 1.14
C GLN A 122 -26.30 -7.83 0.31
N VAL A 123 -27.26 -6.92 0.13
CA VAL A 123 -27.04 -5.66 -0.61
C VAL A 123 -26.10 -4.74 0.14
N ASP A 124 -26.34 -4.56 1.44
CA ASP A 124 -25.52 -3.71 2.33
C ASP A 124 -24.06 -4.21 2.40
N ARG A 125 -23.87 -5.54 2.43
CA ARG A 125 -22.54 -6.17 2.30
C ARG A 125 -21.94 -6.10 0.89
N GLY A 126 -22.66 -5.54 -0.08
CA GLY A 126 -22.26 -5.46 -1.49
C GLY A 126 -22.16 -6.82 -2.21
N MET A 127 -22.74 -7.88 -1.64
CA MET A 127 -22.71 -9.26 -2.16
C MET A 127 -23.66 -9.47 -3.33
N VAL A 128 -24.65 -8.58 -3.52
CA VAL A 128 -25.59 -8.66 -4.64
C VAL A 128 -24.92 -8.14 -5.92
N LEU A 129 -24.67 -9.07 -6.85
CA LEU A 129 -24.17 -8.76 -8.18
C LEU A 129 -25.33 -8.39 -9.11
N VAL A 130 -25.29 -7.17 -9.64
CA VAL A 130 -26.20 -6.74 -10.69
C VAL A 130 -25.53 -6.96 -12.05
N ASN A 131 -26.16 -7.76 -12.89
CA ASN A 131 -25.76 -8.01 -14.28
C ASN A 131 -26.95 -7.79 -15.22
N ARG A 132 -26.76 -7.95 -16.53
CA ARG A 132 -27.83 -7.71 -17.52
C ARG A 132 -29.12 -8.51 -17.26
N ASN A 133 -29.02 -9.68 -16.62
CA ASN A 133 -30.18 -10.52 -16.30
C ASN A 133 -30.82 -10.19 -14.94
N THR A 134 -30.10 -9.51 -14.04
CA THR A 134 -30.55 -9.14 -12.68
C THR A 134 -30.69 -7.63 -12.47
N ILE A 135 -30.59 -6.85 -13.55
CA ILE A 135 -30.68 -5.38 -13.55
C ILE A 135 -32.01 -4.85 -13.00
N LEU A 136 -33.07 -5.66 -13.07
CA LEU A 136 -34.40 -5.29 -12.59
C LEU A 136 -34.64 -5.76 -11.14
N SER A 137 -33.61 -5.72 -10.30
CA SER A 137 -33.67 -6.11 -8.89
C SER A 137 -34.03 -4.93 -7.97
N PRO A 138 -34.56 -5.18 -6.76
CA PRO A 138 -34.85 -4.10 -5.80
C PRO A 138 -33.65 -3.20 -5.49
N ALA A 139 -32.43 -3.76 -5.38
CA ALA A 139 -31.21 -2.98 -5.18
C ALA A 139 -30.94 -2.02 -6.34
N ALA A 140 -31.05 -2.49 -7.58
CA ALA A 140 -30.84 -1.66 -8.76
C ALA A 140 -31.88 -0.53 -8.86
N ILE A 141 -33.16 -0.84 -8.58
CA ILE A 141 -34.22 0.17 -8.55
C ILE A 141 -33.95 1.21 -7.46
N ALA A 142 -33.54 0.79 -6.26
CA ALA A 142 -33.17 1.72 -5.18
C ALA A 142 -32.09 2.71 -5.63
N CYS A 143 -31.04 2.25 -6.31
CA CYS A 143 -29.98 3.12 -6.85
C CYS A 143 -30.50 4.12 -7.90
N ALA A 144 -31.57 3.79 -8.62
CA ALA A 144 -32.12 4.63 -9.69
C ALA A 144 -33.14 5.68 -9.20
N ILE A 145 -33.68 5.56 -7.98
CA ILE A 145 -34.72 6.47 -7.45
C ILE A 145 -34.27 7.93 -7.51
N ASP A 146 -33.10 8.24 -6.96
CA ASP A 146 -32.60 9.62 -6.87
C ASP A 146 -32.36 10.22 -8.26
N GLU A 147 -31.82 9.42 -9.18
CA GLU A 147 -31.52 9.86 -10.54
C GLU A 147 -32.79 10.14 -11.34
N VAL A 148 -33.83 9.30 -11.20
CA VAL A 148 -35.14 9.58 -11.81
C VAL A 148 -35.75 10.86 -11.23
N LEU A 149 -35.70 11.04 -9.90
CA LEU A 149 -36.23 12.24 -9.26
C LEU A 149 -35.51 13.52 -9.74
N LYS A 150 -34.19 13.49 -9.87
CA LYS A 150 -33.39 14.60 -10.42
C LYS A 150 -33.72 14.86 -11.89
N LEU A 151 -33.91 13.82 -12.71
CA LEU A 151 -34.30 13.98 -14.12
C LEU A 151 -35.70 14.61 -14.27
N GLN A 152 -36.63 14.26 -13.38
CA GLN A 152 -37.98 14.82 -13.38
C GLN A 152 -38.05 16.24 -12.82
N LYS A 153 -37.20 16.55 -11.83
CA LYS A 153 -37.15 17.83 -11.13
C LYS A 153 -35.69 18.27 -10.96
N PRO A 154 -35.03 18.81 -12.00
CA PRO A 154 -33.60 19.16 -11.95
C PRO A 154 -33.22 20.15 -10.85
N GLU A 155 -34.18 20.91 -10.33
CA GLU A 155 -34.01 21.84 -9.22
C GLU A 155 -34.07 21.19 -7.83
N ILE A 156 -34.44 19.91 -7.74
CA ILE A 156 -34.54 19.20 -6.47
C ILE A 156 -33.15 18.91 -5.93
N GLY A 157 -32.94 19.14 -4.64
CA GLY A 157 -31.70 18.83 -3.97
C GLY A 157 -31.85 18.85 -2.46
N GLY A 158 -30.79 18.41 -1.77
CA GLY A 158 -30.71 18.42 -0.31
C GLY A 158 -31.93 17.75 0.36
N PRO A 159 -32.48 18.32 1.44
CA PRO A 159 -33.57 17.71 2.21
C PRO A 159 -34.81 17.33 1.40
N ALA A 160 -35.19 18.12 0.39
CA ALA A 160 -36.38 17.86 -0.41
C ALA A 160 -36.22 16.63 -1.32
N LEU A 161 -34.99 16.38 -1.81
CA LEU A 161 -34.65 15.16 -2.54
C LEU A 161 -34.74 13.97 -1.58
N TRP A 162 -34.04 14.02 -0.45
CA TRP A 162 -34.01 12.91 0.51
C TRP A 162 -35.40 12.48 1.01
N GLU A 163 -36.30 13.46 1.23
CA GLU A 163 -37.69 13.17 1.62
C GLU A 163 -38.48 12.47 0.50
N GLN A 164 -38.32 12.91 -0.75
CA GLN A 164 -38.97 12.26 -1.89
C GLN A 164 -38.37 10.88 -2.17
N SER A 165 -37.05 10.72 -2.04
CA SER A 165 -36.35 9.44 -2.15
C SER A 165 -36.85 8.45 -1.11
N LEU A 166 -36.95 8.87 0.16
CA LEU A 166 -37.52 8.04 1.22
C LEU A 166 -38.95 7.62 0.89
N GLN A 167 -39.81 8.56 0.51
CA GLN A 167 -41.20 8.26 0.19
C GLN A 167 -41.31 7.25 -0.96
N ARG A 168 -40.50 7.43 -2.00
CA ARG A 168 -40.44 6.53 -3.15
C ARG A 168 -39.87 5.15 -2.78
N GLY A 169 -38.84 5.11 -1.94
CA GLY A 169 -38.28 3.88 -1.40
C GLY A 169 -39.29 3.10 -0.55
N LEU A 170 -40.08 3.78 0.28
CA LEU A 170 -41.14 3.16 1.08
C LEU A 170 -42.27 2.59 0.21
N GLU A 171 -42.64 3.27 -0.87
CA GLU A 171 -43.55 2.71 -1.89
C GLU A 171 -43.00 1.43 -2.50
N MET A 172 -41.68 1.38 -2.75
CA MET A 172 -41.01 0.20 -3.28
C MET A 172 -41.05 -0.97 -2.31
N ILE A 173 -40.68 -0.75 -1.05
CA ILE A 173 -40.75 -1.80 -0.03
C ILE A 173 -42.19 -2.29 0.14
N ALA A 174 -43.18 -1.38 0.20
CA ALA A 174 -44.58 -1.76 0.30
C ALA A 174 -45.04 -2.64 -0.89
N TYR A 175 -44.66 -2.29 -2.12
CA TYR A 175 -44.94 -3.08 -3.30
C TYR A 175 -44.30 -4.47 -3.22
N ILE A 176 -43.01 -4.55 -2.86
CA ILE A 176 -42.27 -5.81 -2.74
C ILE A 176 -42.96 -6.74 -1.73
N MET A 177 -43.30 -6.22 -0.56
CA MET A 177 -43.94 -7.01 0.50
C MET A 177 -45.31 -7.54 0.06
N GLN A 178 -46.14 -6.69 -0.55
CA GLN A 178 -47.43 -7.10 -1.11
C GLN A 178 -47.25 -8.17 -2.21
N ARG A 179 -46.21 -8.02 -3.04
CA ARG A 179 -45.97 -8.95 -4.15
C ARG A 179 -45.51 -10.31 -3.65
N LEU A 180 -44.65 -10.37 -2.64
CA LEU A 180 -44.19 -11.63 -2.03
C LEU A 180 -45.34 -12.47 -1.46
N GLU A 181 -46.38 -11.84 -0.90
CA GLU A 181 -47.58 -12.52 -0.43
C GLU A 181 -48.36 -13.18 -1.57
N GLN A 182 -48.35 -12.58 -2.76
CA GLN A 182 -49.05 -13.07 -3.95
C GLN A 182 -48.25 -14.09 -4.77
N MET A 183 -46.94 -14.18 -4.54
CA MET A 183 -46.07 -15.12 -5.25
C MET A 183 -46.27 -16.55 -4.74
N LEU A 184 -46.08 -17.50 -5.65
CA LEU A 184 -46.04 -18.92 -5.30
C LEU A 184 -44.89 -19.18 -4.31
N PRO A 185 -45.02 -20.13 -3.37
CA PRO A 185 -43.98 -20.41 -2.38
C PRO A 185 -42.59 -20.63 -2.97
N GLU A 186 -42.50 -21.30 -4.11
CA GLU A 186 -41.27 -21.60 -4.85
C GLU A 186 -40.66 -20.39 -5.59
N GLU A 187 -41.48 -19.39 -5.90
CA GLU A 187 -41.04 -18.15 -6.56
C GLU A 187 -40.67 -17.06 -5.56
N ARG A 188 -41.07 -17.22 -4.29
CA ARG A 188 -41.02 -16.18 -3.25
C ARG A 188 -39.59 -15.82 -2.87
N SER A 189 -39.02 -14.86 -3.60
CA SER A 189 -37.68 -14.34 -3.39
C SER A 189 -37.54 -12.94 -4.01
N LEU A 190 -36.74 -12.08 -3.39
CA LEU A 190 -36.48 -10.73 -3.92
C LEU A 190 -35.59 -10.72 -5.16
N VAL A 191 -34.89 -11.82 -5.44
CA VAL A 191 -34.09 -11.99 -6.67
C VAL A 191 -34.87 -12.67 -7.80
N HIS A 192 -36.11 -13.08 -7.56
CA HIS A 192 -36.88 -13.80 -8.57
C HIS A 192 -37.48 -12.81 -9.60
N PRO A 193 -37.34 -13.04 -10.92
CA PRO A 193 -37.85 -12.13 -11.96
C PRO A 193 -39.37 -11.87 -11.88
N ALA A 194 -40.15 -12.80 -11.33
CA ALA A 194 -41.60 -12.64 -11.18
C ALA A 194 -42.01 -11.53 -10.20
N LEU A 195 -41.07 -11.00 -9.40
CA LEU A 195 -41.30 -9.87 -8.50
C LEU A 195 -41.77 -8.63 -9.29
N PHE A 196 -41.15 -8.36 -10.44
CA PHE A 196 -41.49 -7.21 -11.29
C PHE A 196 -42.02 -7.61 -12.67
N ALA A 197 -42.44 -8.87 -12.86
CA ALA A 197 -43.02 -9.30 -14.13
C ALA A 197 -44.44 -8.74 -14.40
N ALA A 198 -45.17 -8.40 -13.34
CA ALA A 198 -46.49 -7.76 -13.44
C ALA A 198 -46.36 -6.24 -13.59
N GLN A 199 -47.46 -5.55 -13.88
CA GLN A 199 -47.48 -4.10 -13.84
C GLN A 199 -47.06 -3.59 -12.45
N HIS A 200 -46.05 -2.74 -12.41
CA HIS A 200 -45.48 -2.16 -11.20
C HIS A 200 -45.25 -0.65 -11.38
N PRO A 201 -45.18 0.14 -10.29
CA PRO A 201 -45.09 1.60 -10.39
C PRO A 201 -43.69 2.13 -10.71
N PHE A 202 -42.66 1.27 -10.68
CA PHE A 202 -41.24 1.63 -10.90
C PHE A 202 -40.78 1.54 -12.36
N GLN A 203 -41.63 1.90 -13.32
CA GLN A 203 -41.28 1.77 -14.75
C GLN A 203 -40.18 2.75 -15.18
N GLU A 204 -40.15 3.95 -14.60
CA GLU A 204 -39.21 5.01 -14.96
C GLU A 204 -37.79 4.64 -14.50
N GLU A 205 -37.65 4.12 -13.29
CA GLU A 205 -36.41 3.58 -12.75
C GLU A 205 -35.90 2.43 -13.62
N MET A 206 -36.79 1.51 -14.03
CA MET A 206 -36.40 0.42 -14.92
C MET A 206 -35.99 0.89 -16.32
N GLU A 207 -36.63 1.91 -16.87
CA GLU A 207 -36.27 2.45 -18.18
C GLU A 207 -34.92 3.16 -18.16
N LEU A 208 -34.61 3.89 -17.09
CA LEU A 208 -33.28 4.47 -16.85
C LEU A 208 -32.23 3.35 -16.83
N LEU A 209 -32.47 2.29 -16.05
CA LEU A 209 -31.56 1.18 -15.89
C LEU A 209 -31.32 0.40 -17.20
N ARG A 210 -32.34 0.19 -18.05
CA ARG A 210 -32.17 -0.55 -19.32
C ARG A 210 -31.08 0.03 -20.22
N ASN A 211 -30.91 1.35 -20.22
CA ASN A 211 -29.89 2.04 -21.02
C ASN A 211 -28.58 2.26 -20.25
N ASP A 212 -28.56 1.97 -18.94
CA ASP A 212 -27.44 2.27 -18.05
C ASP A 212 -26.18 1.47 -18.39
N TYR A 213 -26.36 0.21 -18.82
CA TYR A 213 -25.25 -0.63 -19.27
C TYR A 213 -24.56 -0.08 -20.53
N GLU A 214 -25.34 0.43 -21.49
CA GLU A 214 -24.77 1.03 -22.71
C GLU A 214 -23.99 2.30 -22.38
N GLN A 215 -24.49 3.10 -21.43
CA GLN A 215 -23.77 4.25 -20.91
C GLN A 215 -22.47 3.83 -20.21
N TYR A 216 -22.49 2.79 -19.38
CA TYR A 216 -21.29 2.24 -18.74
C TYR A 216 -20.23 1.84 -19.77
N ILE A 217 -20.60 1.08 -20.80
CA ILE A 217 -19.65 0.63 -21.84
C ILE A 217 -19.04 1.82 -22.58
N LYS A 218 -19.87 2.82 -22.91
CA LYS A 218 -19.38 4.06 -23.55
C LYS A 218 -18.38 4.80 -22.66
N GLU A 219 -18.65 4.93 -21.36
CA GLU A 219 -17.75 5.58 -20.42
C GLU A 219 -16.45 4.79 -20.24
N ARG A 220 -16.54 3.47 -20.03
CA ARG A 220 -15.39 2.58 -19.88
C ARG A 220 -14.47 2.62 -21.11
N ASP A 221 -15.03 2.55 -22.31
CA ASP A 221 -14.22 2.52 -23.53
C ASP A 221 -13.63 3.89 -23.91
N THR A 222 -14.07 4.96 -23.25
CA THR A 222 -13.55 6.31 -23.49
C THR A 222 -12.35 6.61 -22.58
N ARG A 223 -11.17 6.79 -23.16
CA ARG A 223 -9.92 7.08 -22.42
C ARG A 223 -9.95 8.35 -21.56
N ASP A 224 -10.81 9.32 -21.89
CA ASP A 224 -11.00 10.54 -21.10
C ASP A 224 -11.83 10.30 -19.83
N TRP A 225 -12.57 9.18 -19.80
CA TRP A 225 -13.45 8.81 -18.71
C TRP A 225 -12.83 7.80 -17.78
N THR A 226 -12.12 6.80 -18.31
CA THR A 226 -11.55 5.75 -17.48
C THR A 226 -10.12 5.36 -17.87
N GLU A 227 -9.49 4.61 -16.98
CA GLU A 227 -8.21 3.94 -17.18
C GLU A 227 -8.30 2.55 -16.54
N ILE A 228 -7.85 1.55 -17.28
CA ILE A 228 -7.73 0.18 -16.80
C ILE A 228 -6.26 -0.05 -16.44
N ALA A 229 -6.00 -0.61 -15.27
CA ALA A 229 -4.67 -0.98 -14.83
C ALA A 229 -4.70 -2.31 -14.09
N ARG A 230 -3.57 -3.02 -14.10
CA ARG A 230 -3.34 -4.14 -13.20
C ARG A 230 -2.58 -3.68 -11.97
N ILE A 231 -3.07 -4.07 -10.81
CA ILE A 231 -2.52 -3.63 -9.52
C ILE A 231 -2.46 -4.81 -8.56
N ARG A 232 -1.54 -4.77 -7.59
CA ARG A 232 -1.52 -5.75 -6.51
C ARG A 232 -2.49 -5.30 -5.41
N VAL A 233 -3.41 -6.18 -5.02
CA VAL A 233 -4.37 -5.94 -3.94
C VAL A 233 -4.25 -7.07 -2.91
N PRO A 234 -4.33 -6.76 -1.61
CA PRO A 234 -4.35 -7.78 -0.57
C PRO A 234 -5.56 -8.70 -0.66
N ALA A 235 -5.33 -10.00 -0.47
CA ALA A 235 -6.37 -11.02 -0.41
C ALA A 235 -6.21 -11.87 0.84
N TRP A 236 -7.34 -12.20 1.48
CA TRP A 236 -7.44 -13.18 2.55
C TRP A 236 -7.19 -14.59 1.99
N THR A 237 -6.28 -15.32 2.62
CA THR A 237 -5.91 -16.70 2.28
C THR A 237 -5.82 -17.55 3.54
N ASP A 238 -5.75 -18.87 3.39
CA ASP A 238 -5.52 -19.79 4.51
C ASP A 238 -4.17 -19.56 5.22
N ARG A 239 -3.23 -18.85 4.57
CA ARG A 239 -1.90 -18.49 5.08
C ARG A 239 -1.84 -17.07 5.65
N GLY A 240 -2.96 -16.36 5.76
CA GLY A 240 -3.02 -14.96 6.16
C GLY A 240 -3.32 -14.07 4.96
N HIS A 241 -2.52 -13.03 4.74
CA HIS A 241 -2.73 -12.06 3.66
C HIS A 241 -1.67 -12.22 2.56
N GLU A 242 -2.11 -12.29 1.31
CA GLU A 242 -1.23 -12.35 0.15
C GLU A 242 -1.58 -11.25 -0.84
N LEU A 243 -0.57 -10.71 -1.52
CA LEU A 243 -0.80 -9.78 -2.62
C LEU A 243 -1.06 -10.55 -3.92
N GLN A 244 -2.19 -10.25 -4.53
CA GLN A 244 -2.60 -10.81 -5.81
C GLN A 244 -2.78 -9.68 -6.81
N GLU A 245 -2.37 -9.93 -8.04
CA GLU A 245 -2.54 -8.97 -9.13
C GLU A 245 -3.95 -9.07 -9.69
N VAL A 246 -4.61 -7.92 -9.87
CA VAL A 246 -6.01 -7.85 -10.25
C VAL A 246 -6.28 -6.72 -11.23
N ASP A 247 -7.34 -6.84 -12.03
CA ASP A 247 -7.82 -5.75 -12.85
C ASP A 247 -8.53 -4.68 -12.01
N ALA A 248 -8.15 -3.43 -12.27
CA ALA A 248 -8.72 -2.25 -11.65
C ALA A 248 -9.25 -1.27 -12.70
N LEU A 249 -10.42 -0.70 -12.42
CA LEU A 249 -11.03 0.35 -13.23
C LEU A 249 -10.99 1.68 -12.47
N PHE A 250 -10.24 2.64 -13.02
CA PHE A 250 -10.10 3.98 -12.51
C PHE A 250 -10.94 4.94 -13.34
N TRP A 251 -11.99 5.49 -12.76
CA TRP A 251 -12.69 6.62 -13.36
C TRP A 251 -11.87 7.90 -13.15
N LYS A 252 -11.77 8.71 -14.20
CA LYS A 252 -11.12 10.02 -14.21
C LYS A 252 -12.09 11.14 -13.84
N ARG A 253 -13.39 10.86 -13.89
CA ARG A 253 -14.50 11.79 -13.66
C ARG A 253 -15.69 11.04 -13.04
N PRO A 254 -16.63 11.74 -12.39
CA PRO A 254 -17.84 11.11 -11.89
C PRO A 254 -18.60 10.34 -12.99
N PRO A 255 -18.89 9.04 -12.81
CA PRO A 255 -19.64 8.26 -13.78
C PRO A 255 -21.05 8.81 -13.95
N GLN A 256 -21.61 8.73 -15.16
CA GLN A 256 -23.02 9.05 -15.40
C GLN A 256 -23.89 7.81 -15.37
N CYS A 257 -23.31 6.62 -15.56
CA CYS A 257 -24.05 5.38 -15.31
C CYS A 257 -24.31 5.19 -13.81
N VAL A 258 -25.57 4.86 -13.49
CA VAL A 258 -26.10 4.69 -12.15
C VAL A 258 -25.42 3.53 -11.43
N LEU A 259 -25.33 2.38 -12.10
CA LEU A 259 -24.81 1.15 -11.51
C LEU A 259 -23.31 0.92 -11.79
N HIS A 260 -22.54 1.99 -11.99
CA HIS A 260 -21.11 1.95 -12.33
C HIS A 260 -20.28 0.90 -11.56
N LYS A 261 -20.46 0.78 -10.24
CA LYS A 261 -19.78 -0.25 -9.42
C LYS A 261 -20.20 -1.67 -9.77
N HIS A 262 -21.50 -1.90 -9.93
CA HIS A 262 -22.01 -3.23 -10.23
C HIS A 262 -21.63 -3.66 -11.65
N TRP A 263 -21.68 -2.73 -12.61
CA TRP A 263 -21.24 -3.01 -13.97
C TRP A 263 -19.78 -3.39 -14.02
N ALA A 264 -18.90 -2.62 -13.37
CA ALA A 264 -17.48 -2.95 -13.37
C ALA A 264 -17.19 -4.31 -12.72
N ARG A 265 -17.83 -4.63 -11.59
CA ARG A 265 -17.66 -5.95 -10.92
C ARG A 265 -18.22 -7.11 -11.74
N GLY A 266 -19.24 -6.86 -12.55
CA GLY A 266 -19.90 -7.84 -13.42
C GLY A 266 -19.36 -7.88 -14.85
N ASP A 267 -18.33 -7.08 -15.18
CA ASP A 267 -17.79 -6.97 -16.53
C ASP A 267 -16.77 -8.08 -16.83
N TYR A 268 -17.24 -9.33 -16.77
CA TYR A 268 -16.42 -10.50 -17.04
C TYR A 268 -15.89 -10.51 -18.47
N GLU A 269 -16.65 -9.98 -19.44
CA GLU A 269 -16.30 -9.98 -20.86
C GLU A 269 -15.06 -9.14 -21.20
N HIS A 270 -14.69 -8.17 -20.35
CA HIS A 270 -13.62 -7.20 -20.65
C HIS A 270 -12.51 -7.15 -19.57
N SER A 271 -12.64 -7.92 -18.49
CA SER A 271 -11.55 -8.20 -17.56
C SER A 271 -10.62 -9.28 -18.11
N SER A 272 -9.33 -9.21 -17.81
CA SER A 272 -8.29 -10.13 -18.27
C SER A 272 -8.45 -11.56 -17.76
N GLU A 273 -9.09 -11.76 -16.59
CA GLU A 273 -9.28 -13.07 -15.95
C GLU A 273 -10.74 -13.54 -15.89
N ASP A 274 -11.65 -12.88 -16.62
CA ASP A 274 -13.10 -13.15 -16.55
C ASP A 274 -13.69 -13.03 -15.12
N LEU A 275 -13.09 -12.19 -14.26
CA LEU A 275 -13.50 -11.95 -12.86
C LEU A 275 -14.19 -10.59 -12.66
N GLY A 276 -14.29 -9.77 -13.71
CA GLY A 276 -14.68 -8.37 -13.62
C GLY A 276 -13.56 -7.50 -13.07
N TYR A 277 -13.78 -6.19 -12.99
CA TYR A 277 -12.84 -5.28 -12.34
C TYR A 277 -12.96 -5.45 -10.82
N ILE A 278 -11.94 -6.06 -10.23
CA ILE A 278 -11.91 -6.38 -8.80
C ILE A 278 -11.83 -5.10 -7.99
N LEU A 279 -10.99 -4.14 -8.38
CA LEU A 279 -10.89 -2.82 -7.76
C LEU A 279 -11.56 -1.74 -8.63
N THR A 280 -12.36 -0.89 -8.00
CA THR A 280 -12.96 0.30 -8.63
C THR A 280 -12.49 1.55 -7.90
N PHE A 281 -12.06 2.56 -8.63
CA PHE A 281 -11.70 3.88 -8.12
C PHE A 281 -12.62 4.93 -8.75
N ILE A 282 -13.47 5.57 -7.96
CA ILE A 282 -14.59 6.39 -8.46
C ILE A 282 -14.52 7.78 -7.81
N PRO A 283 -14.12 8.82 -8.55
CA PRO A 283 -14.22 10.19 -8.08
C PRO A 283 -15.68 10.66 -8.17
N PHE A 284 -16.09 11.50 -7.24
CA PHE A 284 -17.37 12.20 -7.21
C PHE A 284 -17.12 13.70 -7.17
N GLU A 285 -18.16 14.49 -7.43
CA GLU A 285 -18.09 15.93 -7.22
C GLU A 285 -17.75 16.24 -5.76
N GLY A 286 -16.74 17.10 -5.58
CA GLY A 286 -16.37 17.58 -4.26
C GLY A 286 -17.24 18.75 -3.81
N LYS A 287 -16.84 19.36 -2.70
CA LYS A 287 -17.54 20.50 -2.11
C LYS A 287 -16.62 21.72 -2.11
N THR A 288 -17.19 22.88 -2.42
CA THR A 288 -16.58 24.16 -2.09
C THR A 288 -16.93 24.50 -0.64
N VAL A 289 -15.92 24.54 0.24
CA VAL A 289 -16.09 24.80 1.67
C VAL A 289 -15.72 26.24 1.99
N ASP A 290 -16.62 26.97 2.62
CA ASP A 290 -16.37 28.34 3.12
C ASP A 290 -15.54 28.29 4.42
N LEU A 291 -14.30 28.75 4.33
CA LEU A 291 -13.34 28.75 5.43
C LEU A 291 -13.73 29.74 6.54
N SER A 292 -14.55 30.75 6.23
CA SER A 292 -15.02 31.72 7.21
C SER A 292 -16.01 31.11 8.20
N GLU A 293 -16.83 30.15 7.77
CA GLU A 293 -17.73 29.39 8.63
C GLU A 293 -16.95 28.52 9.63
N LEU A 294 -15.82 27.97 9.19
CA LEU A 294 -14.89 27.19 10.01
C LEU A 294 -13.93 28.06 10.83
N LYS A 295 -13.93 29.39 10.63
CA LYS A 295 -13.02 30.34 11.27
C LYS A 295 -11.54 30.00 11.02
N ILE A 296 -11.24 29.51 9.82
CA ILE A 296 -9.90 29.18 9.35
C ILE A 296 -9.34 30.39 8.61
N GLN A 297 -8.13 30.82 8.97
CA GLN A 297 -7.39 31.84 8.22
C GLN A 297 -6.43 31.15 7.26
N HIS A 298 -6.80 31.08 5.98
CA HIS A 298 -5.92 30.50 4.97
C HIS A 298 -4.65 31.38 4.80
N PRO A 299 -3.43 30.82 4.78
CA PRO A 299 -2.18 31.58 4.66
C PRO A 299 -2.11 32.48 3.40
N LEU A 300 -2.78 32.06 2.32
CA LEU A 300 -2.87 32.83 1.06
C LEU A 300 -4.10 33.74 0.97
N GLY A 301 -4.88 33.89 2.04
CA GLY A 301 -6.08 34.74 2.07
C GLY A 301 -7.27 34.20 1.28
N GLN A 302 -7.29 32.91 0.95
CA GLN A 302 -8.45 32.26 0.34
C GLN A 302 -9.61 32.17 1.34
N THR A 303 -10.83 32.38 0.85
CA THR A 303 -12.06 32.26 1.65
C THR A 303 -12.78 30.94 1.42
N ASN A 304 -12.46 30.24 0.34
CA ASN A 304 -13.07 28.97 -0.02
C ASN A 304 -11.99 27.99 -0.46
N ILE A 305 -12.27 26.69 -0.27
CA ILE A 305 -11.45 25.61 -0.80
C ILE A 305 -12.32 24.55 -1.46
N ASP A 306 -11.88 24.08 -2.62
CA ASP A 306 -12.53 22.97 -3.30
C ASP A 306 -11.91 21.67 -2.80
N THR A 307 -12.78 20.74 -2.41
CA THR A 307 -12.40 19.39 -1.99
C THR A 307 -12.70 18.41 -3.11
N CYS A 308 -12.32 17.14 -2.94
CA CYS A 308 -12.82 16.05 -3.77
C CYS A 308 -13.38 14.91 -2.90
N ARG A 309 -14.29 14.11 -3.46
CA ARG A 309 -14.70 12.84 -2.87
C ARG A 309 -14.27 11.73 -3.81
N THR A 310 -13.65 10.68 -3.29
CA THR A 310 -13.31 9.48 -4.04
C THR A 310 -13.72 8.26 -3.23
N VAL A 311 -14.40 7.31 -3.87
CA VAL A 311 -14.70 6.00 -3.29
C VAL A 311 -13.86 4.95 -4.00
N ILE A 312 -13.16 4.14 -3.20
CA ILE A 312 -12.35 3.03 -3.67
C ILE A 312 -12.97 1.77 -3.11
N SER A 313 -13.19 0.75 -3.93
CA SER A 313 -13.80 -0.48 -3.43
C SER A 313 -13.26 -1.70 -4.15
N VAL A 314 -13.28 -2.83 -3.46
CA VAL A 314 -13.03 -4.15 -4.05
C VAL A 314 -14.32 -4.95 -4.11
N ASN A 315 -14.36 -6.00 -4.92
CA ASN A 315 -15.50 -6.92 -4.97
C ASN A 315 -15.62 -7.72 -3.65
N PRO A 316 -16.66 -7.50 -2.83
CA PRO A 316 -16.79 -8.14 -1.51
C PRO A 316 -17.15 -9.63 -1.59
N ALA A 317 -17.53 -10.14 -2.77
CA ALA A 317 -17.75 -11.57 -2.98
C ALA A 317 -16.45 -12.35 -3.17
N LEU A 318 -15.31 -11.65 -3.28
CA LEU A 318 -13.98 -12.21 -3.47
C LEU A 318 -13.12 -11.91 -2.22
N PRO A 319 -12.00 -12.62 -2.01
CA PRO A 319 -11.21 -12.49 -0.78
C PRO A 319 -10.41 -11.17 -0.68
N PHE A 320 -10.62 -10.20 -1.55
CA PHE A 320 -9.82 -8.98 -1.59
C PHE A 320 -10.23 -7.97 -0.53
N HIS A 321 -9.28 -7.17 -0.07
CA HIS A 321 -9.51 -6.10 0.91
C HIS A 321 -8.59 -4.89 0.69
N LEU A 322 -8.97 -3.76 1.29
CA LEU A 322 -8.26 -2.48 1.23
C LEU A 322 -7.67 -2.06 2.57
N ASN A 323 -7.53 -3.00 3.52
CA ASN A 323 -6.88 -2.74 4.80
C ASN A 323 -5.52 -2.04 4.60
N GLY A 324 -5.28 -0.95 5.34
CA GLY A 324 -4.09 -0.10 5.20
C GLY A 324 -4.28 1.12 4.28
N LEU A 325 -5.12 1.04 3.23
CA LEU A 325 -5.28 2.13 2.26
C LEU A 325 -5.80 3.42 2.90
N ALA A 326 -6.85 3.33 3.72
CA ALA A 326 -7.40 4.51 4.41
C ALA A 326 -6.41 5.13 5.39
N SER A 327 -5.57 4.33 6.06
CA SER A 327 -4.51 4.84 6.93
C SER A 327 -3.47 5.63 6.13
N ALA A 328 -3.06 5.13 4.96
CA ALA A 328 -2.12 5.82 4.08
C ALA A 328 -2.71 7.14 3.56
N LEU A 329 -3.97 7.13 3.13
CA LEU A 329 -4.69 8.33 2.69
C LEU A 329 -4.84 9.35 3.83
N GLU A 330 -5.19 8.89 5.04
CA GLU A 330 -5.36 9.76 6.21
C GLU A 330 -4.04 10.40 6.66
N ALA A 331 -2.92 9.68 6.57
CA ALA A 331 -1.61 10.23 6.85
C ALA A 331 -1.28 11.39 5.90
N THR A 332 -1.41 11.19 4.59
CA THR A 332 -1.15 12.24 3.58
C THR A 332 -2.16 13.38 3.67
N GLU A 333 -3.44 13.09 3.97
CA GLU A 333 -4.47 14.12 4.22
C GLU A 333 -4.07 15.02 5.39
N CYS A 334 -3.64 14.44 6.52
CA CYS A 334 -3.20 15.19 7.69
C CYS A 334 -1.98 16.07 7.41
N GLU A 335 -1.08 15.64 6.53
CA GLU A 335 0.05 16.45 6.08
C GLU A 335 -0.43 17.63 5.22
N ARG A 336 -1.29 17.36 4.24
CA ARG A 336 -1.89 18.39 3.38
C ARG A 336 -2.66 19.43 4.18
N GLU A 337 -3.39 19.04 5.22
CA GLU A 337 -4.06 19.97 6.13
C GLU A 337 -3.08 20.93 6.83
N LYS A 338 -1.94 20.42 7.31
CA LYS A 338 -0.90 21.25 7.94
C LYS A 338 -0.28 22.20 6.93
N GLU A 339 -0.03 21.75 5.71
CA GLU A 339 0.49 22.58 4.62
C GLU A 339 -0.48 23.71 4.25
N VAL A 340 -1.76 23.39 4.11
CA VAL A 340 -2.80 24.33 3.63
C VAL A 340 -3.22 25.30 4.74
N PHE A 341 -3.37 24.85 5.98
CA PHE A 341 -3.95 25.66 7.06
C PHE A 341 -2.96 26.09 8.15
N GLY A 342 -1.73 25.57 8.17
CA GLY A 342 -0.75 25.88 9.20
C GLY A 342 -1.26 25.53 10.60
N GLU A 343 -1.24 26.48 11.53
CA GLU A 343 -1.71 26.28 12.91
C GLU A 343 -3.23 26.01 13.02
N ASP A 344 -4.00 26.41 12.01
CA ASP A 344 -5.46 26.30 12.00
C ASP A 344 -5.97 24.93 11.53
N PHE A 345 -5.08 24.00 11.14
CA PHE A 345 -5.47 22.70 10.55
C PHE A 345 -6.46 21.91 11.43
N SER A 346 -6.34 22.02 12.77
CA SER A 346 -7.25 21.34 13.71
C SER A 346 -8.70 21.85 13.69
N LYS A 347 -8.96 23.00 13.05
CA LYS A 347 -10.31 23.55 12.83
C LYS A 347 -11.00 22.95 11.60
N TRP A 348 -10.23 22.43 10.64
CA TRP A 348 -10.78 21.78 9.44
C TRP A 348 -11.54 20.51 9.81
N ARG A 349 -10.89 19.64 10.60
CA ARG A 349 -11.50 18.42 11.15
C ARG A 349 -11.14 18.29 12.62
N SER A 350 -12.15 18.25 13.49
CA SER A 350 -11.99 18.18 14.94
C SER A 350 -11.08 17.02 15.35
N ARG A 351 -10.03 17.33 16.12
CA ARG A 351 -9.14 16.36 16.78
C ARG A 351 -9.53 16.09 18.24
N LYS A 352 -10.61 16.70 18.73
CA LYS A 352 -11.09 16.53 20.12
C LYS A 352 -11.75 15.18 20.34
N THR A 353 -12.30 14.62 19.26
CA THR A 353 -13.01 13.35 19.24
C THR A 353 -12.47 12.51 18.09
N ARG A 354 -12.51 11.20 18.27
CA ARG A 354 -12.12 10.21 17.27
C ARG A 354 -13.38 9.50 16.81
N ARG A 355 -13.64 9.48 15.50
CA ARG A 355 -14.80 8.77 14.95
C ARG A 355 -14.75 7.29 15.31
N PHE A 356 -13.56 6.70 15.26
CA PHE A 356 -13.27 5.31 15.60
C PHE A 356 -12.19 5.24 16.68
N PRO A 357 -12.55 5.29 17.98
CA PRO A 357 -11.59 5.34 19.08
C PRO A 357 -10.63 4.15 19.15
N ASP A 358 -11.07 2.99 18.68
CA ASP A 358 -10.32 1.73 18.71
C ASP A 358 -9.35 1.57 17.53
N ILE A 359 -9.39 2.48 16.56
CA ILE A 359 -8.50 2.48 15.39
C ILE A 359 -7.32 3.42 15.65
N PRO A 360 -6.06 2.92 15.76
CA PRO A 360 -4.92 3.73 16.21
C PRO A 360 -4.61 4.95 15.34
N TRP A 361 -4.74 4.82 14.01
CA TRP A 361 -4.46 5.89 13.05
C TRP A 361 -5.59 6.93 12.97
N CYS A 362 -6.81 6.60 13.43
CA CYS A 362 -7.94 7.52 13.46
C CYS A 362 -7.76 8.55 14.58
N ASN A 363 -7.22 9.72 14.21
CA ASN A 363 -6.91 10.79 15.17
C ASN A 363 -7.97 11.91 15.21
N ASN A 364 -9.10 11.77 14.49
CA ASN A 364 -10.08 12.84 14.30
C ASN A 364 -11.52 12.37 14.08
N ALA A 365 -12.44 13.34 13.99
CA ALA A 365 -13.88 13.10 13.90
C ALA A 365 -14.42 12.79 12.49
N ASP A 366 -13.65 13.05 11.43
CA ASP A 366 -14.06 12.82 10.03
C ASP A 366 -12.90 12.21 9.22
N PRO A 367 -12.34 11.06 9.64
CA PRO A 367 -11.22 10.41 8.94
C PRO A 367 -11.67 9.84 7.58
N TRP A 368 -10.71 9.47 6.73
CA TRP A 368 -10.95 8.48 5.68
C TRP A 368 -11.59 7.23 6.29
N TYR A 369 -12.69 6.76 5.72
CA TYR A 369 -13.33 5.52 6.16
C TYR A 369 -12.61 4.33 5.54
N ASP A 370 -12.32 3.30 6.32
CA ASP A 370 -11.55 2.12 5.90
C ASP A 370 -12.41 0.88 5.63
N GLY A 371 -13.74 0.98 5.77
CA GLY A 371 -14.62 -0.15 5.53
C GLY A 371 -14.49 -1.25 6.57
N HIS A 372 -13.97 -1.00 7.77
CA HIS A 372 -13.79 -2.05 8.79
C HIS A 372 -15.09 -2.80 9.14
N ALA A 373 -16.25 -2.16 9.06
CA ALA A 373 -17.55 -2.83 9.24
C ALA A 373 -17.93 -3.74 8.05
N PHE A 374 -17.28 -3.57 6.91
CA PHE A 374 -17.47 -4.31 5.67
C PHE A 374 -16.20 -5.06 5.27
N ASP A 375 -15.46 -5.61 6.23
CA ASP A 375 -14.29 -6.46 5.96
C ASP A 375 -13.22 -5.74 5.10
N TYR A 376 -13.15 -4.41 5.24
CA TYR A 376 -12.26 -3.51 4.51
C TYR A 376 -12.45 -3.51 2.99
N THR A 377 -13.66 -3.78 2.48
CA THR A 377 -13.91 -3.84 1.03
C THR A 377 -14.17 -2.47 0.38
N ILE A 378 -14.21 -1.40 1.17
CA ILE A 378 -14.50 -0.04 0.71
C ILE A 378 -13.70 0.99 1.50
N VAL A 379 -13.22 2.01 0.81
CA VAL A 379 -12.62 3.22 1.37
C VAL A 379 -13.36 4.43 0.81
N ASP A 380 -13.79 5.35 1.67
CA ASP A 380 -14.50 6.57 1.28
C ASP A 380 -13.83 7.80 1.90
N ALA A 381 -13.91 8.91 1.18
CA ALA A 381 -13.32 10.18 1.59
C ALA A 381 -13.99 10.73 2.85
N PRO A 382 -13.29 11.60 3.62
CA PRO A 382 -13.90 12.38 4.68
C PRO A 382 -15.19 13.04 4.22
N GLY A 383 -16.20 13.15 5.09
CA GLY A 383 -17.48 13.70 4.69
C GLY A 383 -17.47 15.21 4.41
N ILE A 384 -16.47 15.94 4.91
CA ILE A 384 -16.15 17.33 4.49
C ILE A 384 -15.50 17.39 3.09
N GLY A 385 -15.01 16.26 2.58
CA GLY A 385 -14.20 16.13 1.37
C GLY A 385 -12.70 16.06 1.68
N SER A 386 -11.94 15.50 0.75
CA SER A 386 -10.48 15.42 0.80
C SER A 386 -9.83 16.65 0.17
N LEU A 387 -8.74 17.13 0.77
CA LEU A 387 -7.84 18.14 0.20
C LEU A 387 -6.84 17.57 -0.80
N LEU A 388 -6.74 16.24 -0.87
CA LEU A 388 -5.95 15.56 -1.88
C LEU A 388 -6.67 15.66 -3.22
N THR A 389 -5.89 15.80 -4.29
CA THR A 389 -6.42 15.72 -5.65
C THR A 389 -6.72 14.27 -6.01
N VAL A 390 -7.61 14.06 -6.99
CA VAL A 390 -7.91 12.71 -7.52
C VAL A 390 -6.63 11.99 -7.99
N ALA A 391 -5.68 12.71 -8.57
CA ALA A 391 -4.40 12.16 -8.98
C ALA A 391 -3.52 11.69 -7.80
N GLU A 392 -3.50 12.47 -6.71
CA GLU A 392 -2.78 12.10 -5.48
C GLU A 392 -3.40 10.87 -4.81
N ILE A 393 -4.73 10.82 -4.70
CA ILE A 393 -5.47 9.68 -4.15
C ILE A 393 -5.19 8.42 -4.99
N LYS A 394 -5.22 8.55 -6.32
CA LYS A 394 -4.88 7.44 -7.23
C LYS A 394 -3.44 6.98 -7.02
N ALA A 395 -2.47 7.88 -6.92
CA ALA A 395 -1.08 7.52 -6.68
C ALA A 395 -0.92 6.73 -5.37
N ILE A 396 -1.56 7.17 -4.29
CA ILE A 396 -1.58 6.44 -3.01
C ILE A 396 -2.25 5.07 -3.17
N THR A 397 -3.35 4.99 -3.92
CA THR A 397 -4.04 3.71 -4.21
C THR A 397 -3.18 2.73 -5.00
N LEU A 398 -2.25 3.22 -5.83
CA LEU A 398 -1.31 2.37 -6.56
C LEU A 398 -0.11 1.94 -5.69
N GLU A 399 0.15 2.64 -4.59
CA GLU A 399 1.35 2.47 -3.76
C GLU A 399 1.07 1.90 -2.36
N PHE A 400 -0.19 1.83 -1.89
CA PHE A 400 -0.49 1.48 -0.48
C PHE A 400 -0.08 0.06 -0.07
N THR A 401 0.14 -0.84 -1.03
CA THR A 401 0.63 -2.21 -0.76
C THR A 401 2.14 -2.30 -0.73
N LYS A 402 2.86 -1.21 -1.02
CA LYS A 402 4.32 -1.20 -1.01
C LYS A 402 4.81 -1.22 0.44
N PRO A 403 5.75 -2.12 0.79
CA PRO A 403 6.26 -2.18 2.15
C PRO A 403 7.01 -0.90 2.53
N SER A 404 6.76 -0.40 3.75
CA SER A 404 7.47 0.75 4.30
C SER A 404 8.69 0.30 5.12
N LEU A 405 9.81 0.99 4.93
CA LEU A 405 11.04 0.75 5.65
C LEU A 405 11.04 1.52 6.98
N LYS A 406 11.41 0.85 8.07
CA LYS A 406 11.72 1.45 9.37
C LYS A 406 13.21 1.70 9.57
N SER A 407 14.06 0.85 9.00
CA SER A 407 15.50 1.13 8.87
C SER A 407 16.09 0.41 7.66
N HIS A 408 17.16 0.96 7.10
CA HIS A 408 17.88 0.35 5.98
C HIS A 408 19.38 0.60 6.12
N ARG A 409 20.14 -0.48 6.30
CA ARG A 409 21.59 -0.45 6.43
C ARG A 409 22.22 -1.24 5.31
N CYS A 410 23.35 -0.75 4.82
CA CYS A 410 24.09 -1.38 3.76
C CYS A 410 25.57 -1.42 4.08
N ASN A 411 26.17 -2.59 3.98
CA ASN A 411 27.61 -2.78 3.97
C ASN A 411 28.05 -2.95 2.52
N LEU A 412 28.73 -1.95 1.99
CA LEU A 412 29.46 -2.08 0.73
C LEU A 412 30.83 -2.70 1.05
N VAL A 413 31.05 -3.90 0.53
CA VAL A 413 32.28 -4.66 0.70
C VAL A 413 33.05 -4.65 -0.61
N ILE A 414 34.22 -4.03 -0.59
CA ILE A 414 35.08 -3.85 -1.75
C ILE A 414 36.28 -4.78 -1.60
N PRO A 415 36.26 -5.97 -2.23
CA PRO A 415 37.39 -6.88 -2.21
C PRO A 415 38.54 -6.33 -3.05
N PHE A 416 39.75 -6.39 -2.51
CA PHE A 416 40.98 -6.05 -3.24
C PHE A 416 42.05 -7.11 -3.01
N GLU A 417 42.90 -7.30 -4.01
CA GLU A 417 44.03 -8.23 -3.98
C GLU A 417 45.33 -7.45 -3.98
N PHE A 418 46.36 -7.97 -3.31
CA PHE A 418 47.70 -7.42 -3.30
C PHE A 418 48.73 -8.54 -3.17
N SER A 419 50.01 -8.25 -3.47
CA SER A 419 51.06 -9.25 -3.32
C SER A 419 51.26 -9.62 -1.84
N HIS A 420 50.98 -10.87 -1.43
CA HIS A 420 51.22 -11.35 -0.06
C HIS A 420 52.65 -11.07 0.45
N LYS A 421 53.62 -10.89 -0.47
CA LYS A 421 55.01 -10.53 -0.15
C LYS A 421 55.13 -9.17 0.54
N ILE A 422 54.23 -8.21 0.30
CA ILE A 422 54.30 -6.88 0.95
C ILE A 422 53.66 -6.87 2.33
N TYR A 423 52.95 -7.93 2.73
CA TYR A 423 52.20 -7.97 3.99
C TYR A 423 53.07 -7.70 5.24
N PRO A 424 54.29 -8.26 5.39
CA PRO A 424 55.15 -7.92 6.54
C PRO A 424 55.50 -6.43 6.60
N ASP A 425 55.79 -5.83 5.45
CA ASP A 425 56.13 -4.41 5.34
C ASP A 425 54.90 -3.54 5.68
N LEU A 426 53.71 -3.97 5.27
CA LEU A 426 52.44 -3.32 5.56
C LEU A 426 52.08 -3.39 7.05
N VAL A 427 52.24 -4.56 7.70
CA VAL A 427 52.02 -4.72 9.15
C VAL A 427 52.94 -3.78 9.95
N ASN A 428 54.22 -3.74 9.58
CA ASN A 428 55.18 -2.85 10.25
C ASN A 428 54.79 -1.39 10.08
N TRP A 429 54.41 -0.98 8.87
CA TRP A 429 53.96 0.38 8.61
C TRP A 429 52.71 0.74 9.43
N CYS A 430 51.73 -0.15 9.55
CA CYS A 430 50.54 0.08 10.38
C CYS A 430 50.90 0.27 11.86
N HIS A 431 51.84 -0.51 12.40
CA HIS A 431 52.29 -0.35 13.78
C HIS A 431 53.03 0.98 14.02
N GLU A 432 53.80 1.44 13.03
CA GLU A 432 54.55 2.71 13.12
C GLU A 432 53.65 3.94 12.93
N ASN A 433 52.56 3.81 12.17
CA ASN A 433 51.66 4.90 11.85
C ASN A 433 50.56 5.09 12.89
N LYS A 434 50.84 5.93 13.90
CA LYS A 434 49.91 6.27 15.00
C LYS A 434 48.56 6.84 14.59
N GLN A 435 48.39 7.29 13.34
CA GLN A 435 47.12 7.81 12.84
C GLN A 435 46.13 6.71 12.48
N ILE A 436 46.59 5.46 12.30
CA ILE A 436 45.74 4.32 11.99
C ILE A 436 45.45 3.57 13.29
N LYS A 437 44.17 3.46 13.63
CA LYS A 437 43.74 2.69 14.79
C LYS A 437 43.69 1.22 14.41
N ASP A 438 44.75 0.49 14.75
CA ASP A 438 44.77 -0.97 14.68
C ASP A 438 43.87 -1.56 15.77
N ASN A 439 42.75 -2.17 15.34
CA ASN A 439 41.83 -2.89 16.21
C ASN A 439 41.98 -4.41 16.06
N SER A 440 43.08 -4.92 15.52
CA SER A 440 43.30 -6.36 15.32
C SER A 440 43.26 -7.18 16.62
N ASN A 441 43.45 -6.52 17.77
CA ASN A 441 43.33 -7.12 19.11
C ASN A 441 41.91 -7.05 19.71
N LYS A 442 40.94 -6.36 19.07
CA LYS A 442 39.55 -6.44 19.52
C LYS A 442 39.01 -7.83 19.19
N GLU A 443 38.46 -8.51 20.19
CA GLU A 443 37.76 -9.77 20.01
C GLU A 443 36.58 -9.57 19.05
N LEU A 444 36.70 -10.12 17.83
CA LEU A 444 35.59 -10.29 16.87
C LEU A 444 34.87 -11.64 17.14
N ASP A 445 34.98 -12.15 18.37
CA ASP A 445 34.90 -13.56 18.72
C ASP A 445 33.47 -14.12 18.81
N HIS A 446 32.47 -13.34 18.39
CA HIS A 446 31.06 -13.71 18.51
C HIS A 446 30.31 -13.75 17.18
N THR A 447 30.93 -13.33 16.07
CA THR A 447 30.21 -13.13 14.80
C THR A 447 30.30 -14.32 13.83
N PHE A 448 31.25 -15.23 14.03
CA PHE A 448 31.51 -16.33 13.09
C PHE A 448 31.53 -17.68 13.81
N THR A 449 31.20 -18.76 13.10
CA THR A 449 31.31 -20.11 13.68
C THR A 449 32.76 -20.43 14.03
N LYS A 450 33.00 -21.25 15.07
CA LYS A 450 34.36 -21.58 15.56
C LYS A 450 35.28 -22.12 14.47
N ALA A 451 34.75 -22.83 13.48
CA ALA A 451 35.51 -23.31 12.33
C ALA A 451 35.95 -22.18 11.38
N VAL A 452 35.04 -21.25 11.05
CA VAL A 452 35.35 -20.05 10.26
C VAL A 452 36.28 -19.11 11.05
N GLN A 453 36.11 -19.01 12.37
CA GLN A 453 37.03 -18.30 13.25
C GLN A 453 38.42 -18.92 13.24
N ASN A 454 38.54 -20.24 13.36
CA ASN A 454 39.84 -20.90 13.29
C ASN A 454 40.48 -20.77 11.90
N TYR A 455 39.69 -20.74 10.83
CA TYR A 455 40.18 -20.63 9.47
C TYR A 455 40.56 -19.20 9.08
N LEU A 456 39.67 -18.21 9.29
CA LEU A 456 39.87 -16.80 8.94
C LEU A 456 40.57 -15.99 10.03
N PHE A 457 40.42 -16.38 11.30
CA PHE A 457 40.70 -15.54 12.48
C PHE A 457 41.53 -16.24 13.56
N SER A 458 42.26 -17.32 13.25
CA SER A 458 43.12 -17.94 14.25
C SER A 458 44.02 -16.88 14.88
N ALA A 459 43.89 -16.70 16.19
CA ALA A 459 44.73 -15.79 16.97
C ALA A 459 46.20 -16.25 17.01
N THR A 460 46.48 -17.44 16.48
CA THR A 460 47.84 -17.92 16.23
C THR A 460 48.49 -16.99 15.23
N ARG A 461 49.49 -16.23 15.67
CA ARG A 461 50.44 -15.59 14.75
C ARG A 461 51.00 -16.67 13.82
N GLY A 462 51.29 -16.30 12.57
CA GLY A 462 52.00 -17.22 11.69
C GLY A 462 53.39 -17.54 12.25
N GLN A 463 54.09 -18.48 11.63
CA GLN A 463 55.41 -18.93 12.11
C GLN A 463 56.46 -17.81 12.23
N ASP A 464 56.27 -16.70 11.54
CA ASP A 464 57.10 -15.48 11.58
C ASP A 464 56.68 -14.47 12.68
N GLY A 465 55.68 -14.80 13.50
CA GLY A 465 55.20 -13.93 14.58
C GLY A 465 54.27 -12.79 14.11
N LEU A 466 53.91 -12.72 12.83
CA LEU A 466 52.99 -11.72 12.28
C LEU A 466 51.52 -12.18 12.39
N PRO A 467 50.57 -11.24 12.56
CA PRO A 467 49.15 -11.58 12.60
C PRO A 467 48.66 -12.07 11.22
N HIS A 468 47.67 -12.96 11.18
CA HIS A 468 47.08 -13.41 9.91
C HIS A 468 46.19 -12.36 9.24
N ARG A 469 45.74 -11.35 9.99
CA ARG A 469 44.97 -10.22 9.48
C ARG A 469 45.34 -8.90 10.15
N LEU A 470 45.01 -7.80 9.49
CA LEU A 470 44.90 -6.46 10.07
C LEU A 470 43.44 -6.00 10.01
N TYR A 471 42.91 -5.47 11.10
CA TYR A 471 41.61 -4.79 11.13
C TYR A 471 41.83 -3.32 11.48
N LEU A 472 41.54 -2.43 10.54
CA LEU A 472 41.89 -1.03 10.63
C LEU A 472 40.63 -0.19 10.52
N LYS A 473 40.41 0.71 11.50
CA LYS A 473 39.34 1.69 11.43
C LYS A 473 39.86 2.95 10.73
N MET A 474 39.17 3.36 9.68
CA MET A 474 39.52 4.48 8.82
C MET A 474 38.65 5.70 9.15
N ASP A 475 39.03 6.86 8.63
CA ASP A 475 38.27 8.10 8.83
C ASP A 475 37.05 8.13 7.91
N THR A 476 35.87 8.35 8.48
CA THR A 476 34.62 8.41 7.73
C THR A 476 34.34 9.78 7.13
N GLU A 477 34.97 10.86 7.63
CA GLU A 477 34.64 12.22 7.20
C GLU A 477 34.96 12.48 5.71
N PRO A 478 36.14 12.10 5.20
CA PRO A 478 36.46 12.28 3.78
C PRO A 478 35.51 11.53 2.83
N ILE A 479 35.14 10.29 3.16
CA ILE A 479 34.23 9.49 2.32
C ILE A 479 32.80 10.03 2.35
N ASN A 480 32.34 10.53 3.50
CA ASN A 480 31.04 11.19 3.60
C ASN A 480 30.97 12.43 2.69
N GLN A 481 32.04 13.23 2.64
CA GLN A 481 32.12 14.39 1.75
C GLN A 481 32.10 13.96 0.27
N TYR A 482 32.94 13.01 -0.13
CA TYR A 482 33.01 12.55 -1.52
C TYR A 482 31.68 11.98 -2.01
N LEU A 483 31.04 11.14 -1.20
CA LEU A 483 29.74 10.59 -1.57
C LEU A 483 28.68 11.69 -1.69
N ALA A 484 28.70 12.71 -0.83
CA ALA A 484 27.76 13.83 -0.92
C ALA A 484 27.93 14.61 -2.24
N GLU A 485 29.18 14.82 -2.68
CA GLU A 485 29.51 15.42 -3.97
C GLU A 485 29.08 14.52 -5.14
N MET A 486 29.34 13.22 -5.05
CA MET A 486 28.95 12.24 -6.07
C MET A 486 27.43 12.18 -6.25
N VAL A 487 26.65 12.17 -5.16
CA VAL A 487 25.19 12.20 -5.26
C VAL A 487 24.70 13.53 -5.83
N ALA A 488 25.37 14.66 -5.53
CA ALA A 488 25.08 15.93 -6.20
C ALA A 488 25.36 15.89 -7.70
N GLN A 489 26.43 15.23 -8.15
CA GLN A 489 26.76 15.08 -9.57
C GLN A 489 25.80 14.12 -10.29
N TYR A 490 25.41 13.02 -9.65
CA TYR A 490 24.43 12.08 -10.20
C TYR A 490 23.07 12.75 -10.49
N LYS A 491 22.72 13.82 -9.75
CA LYS A 491 21.53 14.66 -10.05
C LYS A 491 21.64 15.40 -11.38
N LEU A 492 22.86 15.76 -11.81
CA LEU A 492 23.09 16.47 -13.06
C LEU A 492 23.02 15.51 -14.26
N ASP A 493 23.57 14.31 -14.13
CA ASP A 493 23.64 13.34 -15.23
C ASP A 493 22.29 12.69 -15.57
N ILE A 494 21.38 12.54 -14.60
CA ILE A 494 20.02 12.02 -14.86
C ILE A 494 19.13 13.04 -15.60
N GLY A 495 19.51 14.32 -15.63
CA GLY A 495 18.81 15.38 -16.35
C GLY A 495 19.04 15.39 -17.86
N ASP A 496 20.11 14.74 -18.34
CA ASP A 496 20.41 14.59 -19.76
C ASP A 496 20.18 13.13 -20.19
N SER A 497 19.30 12.93 -21.16
CA SER A 497 18.99 11.61 -21.73
C SER A 497 20.20 11.06 -22.48
N SER A 498 21.08 10.34 -21.78
CA SER A 498 22.18 9.59 -22.38
C SER A 498 21.73 8.17 -22.77
N PRO A 499 22.06 7.67 -23.98
CA PRO A 499 21.64 6.36 -24.46
C PRO A 499 22.52 5.24 -23.90
N ASP A 500 21.86 4.12 -23.59
CA ASP A 500 22.33 2.74 -23.40
C ASP A 500 23.84 2.50 -23.21
N ILE A 501 24.24 2.28 -21.96
CA ILE A 501 25.44 1.50 -21.65
C ILE A 501 24.99 0.10 -21.25
N ASP A 502 25.14 -0.86 -22.17
CA ASP A 502 24.95 -2.29 -21.92
C ASP A 502 26.15 -2.83 -21.09
N PRO A 503 25.95 -3.24 -19.82
CA PRO A 503 27.04 -3.74 -18.98
C PRO A 503 27.39 -5.21 -19.26
N CYS A 504 26.72 -5.91 -20.18
CA CYS A 504 26.89 -7.36 -20.38
C CYS A 504 27.79 -7.78 -21.56
N ALA A 505 28.49 -6.87 -22.24
CA ALA A 505 29.29 -7.21 -23.43
C ALA A 505 30.55 -8.09 -23.19
N ASN A 506 30.76 -8.66 -21.99
CA ASN A 506 31.92 -9.52 -21.68
C ASN A 506 31.57 -10.81 -20.91
N ALA A 507 30.39 -11.39 -21.14
CA ALA A 507 30.16 -12.82 -20.84
C ALA A 507 30.40 -13.66 -22.10
N GLY A 508 31.13 -14.76 -21.96
CA GLY A 508 31.78 -15.49 -23.06
C GLY A 508 30.85 -15.97 -24.18
N ASN A 509 31.37 -15.87 -25.40
CA ASN A 509 30.82 -16.51 -26.59
C ASN A 509 30.79 -18.04 -26.43
N GLU A 510 29.62 -18.62 -26.16
CA GLU A 510 29.31 -19.98 -26.59
C GLU A 510 28.28 -19.93 -27.73
N PRO A 511 28.50 -20.68 -28.83
CA PRO A 511 27.59 -20.67 -29.96
C PRO A 511 26.38 -21.56 -29.66
N ILE A 512 25.24 -20.95 -29.36
CA ILE A 512 23.95 -21.65 -29.40
C ILE A 512 23.49 -21.68 -30.85
N GLN A 513 23.46 -22.88 -31.45
CA GLN A 513 22.71 -23.16 -32.66
C GLN A 513 21.22 -23.10 -32.34
N THR A 514 20.50 -22.12 -32.88
CA THR A 514 19.04 -22.15 -32.96
C THR A 514 18.59 -22.37 -34.39
N ASP A 515 17.82 -23.44 -34.58
CA ASP A 515 17.00 -23.69 -35.76
C ASP A 515 15.91 -22.60 -35.86
N ILE A 516 15.86 -21.96 -37.02
CA ILE A 516 14.85 -20.97 -37.39
C ILE A 516 13.68 -21.70 -38.05
N ASN A 517 12.48 -21.60 -37.48
CA ASN A 517 11.23 -21.69 -38.25
C ASN A 517 10.11 -20.86 -37.61
N ASN A 518 9.82 -19.74 -38.26
CA ASN A 518 8.56 -19.00 -38.41
C ASN A 518 7.47 -19.08 -37.31
N SER A 519 7.18 -17.92 -36.71
CA SER A 519 5.85 -17.30 -36.79
C SER A 519 5.85 -15.83 -36.33
N ASN A 520 5.44 -14.94 -37.25
CA ASN A 520 4.86 -13.60 -37.07
C ASN A 520 5.09 -12.85 -35.74
N LEU A 521 6.06 -11.94 -35.75
CA LEU A 521 6.08 -10.75 -34.88
C LEU A 521 5.80 -9.50 -35.73
N PRO A 522 5.17 -8.45 -35.17
CA PRO A 522 4.91 -7.21 -35.89
C PRO A 522 6.21 -6.45 -36.19
N ASP A 523 6.21 -5.68 -37.29
CA ASP A 523 7.30 -4.82 -37.73
C ASP A 523 7.70 -3.81 -36.64
N ASP A 524 9.02 -3.70 -36.40
CA ASP A 524 9.69 -2.76 -35.46
C ASP A 524 9.20 -1.32 -35.60
N LYS A 525 8.66 -0.95 -36.76
CA LYS A 525 8.09 0.38 -37.01
C LYS A 525 6.83 0.66 -36.18
N THR A 526 6.05 -0.35 -35.82
CA THR A 526 4.82 -0.18 -35.00
C THR A 526 5.13 -0.01 -33.51
N LEU A 527 6.27 -0.53 -33.03
CA LEU A 527 6.72 -0.34 -31.65
C LEU A 527 7.38 1.03 -31.42
N GLN A 528 8.03 1.60 -32.44
CA GLN A 528 8.61 2.95 -32.35
C GLN A 528 7.57 4.07 -32.38
N GLU A 529 6.41 3.87 -33.01
CA GLU A 529 5.34 4.88 -33.05
C GLU A 529 4.50 4.91 -31.75
N ALA A 530 4.48 3.83 -30.96
CA ALA A 530 3.85 3.81 -29.64
C ALA A 530 4.67 4.52 -28.55
N ALA A 531 5.99 4.64 -28.72
CA ALA A 531 6.89 5.30 -27.78
C ALA A 531 7.06 6.82 -28.04
N ALA A 532 6.56 7.34 -29.16
CA ALA A 532 6.78 8.72 -29.60
C ALA A 532 5.57 9.65 -29.36
N GLY A 533 4.80 9.42 -28.30
CA GLY A 533 3.73 10.31 -27.85
C GLY A 533 4.28 11.69 -27.45
N LYS A 534 4.29 12.62 -28.39
CA LYS A 534 4.57 14.05 -28.17
C LYS A 534 3.36 14.70 -27.51
N ASP A 535 3.32 14.67 -26.18
CA ASP A 535 2.52 15.60 -25.36
C ASP A 535 3.18 15.74 -23.98
N SER A 536 4.39 16.30 -23.94
CA SER A 536 4.94 16.87 -22.71
C SER A 536 4.75 18.38 -22.76
N GLN A 537 3.79 18.90 -22.00
CA GLN A 537 3.66 20.35 -21.82
C GLN A 537 4.86 20.87 -21.00
N PRO A 538 5.32 22.11 -21.24
CA PRO A 538 6.37 22.72 -20.43
C PRO A 538 5.81 23.01 -19.03
N GLY A 539 6.02 22.07 -18.11
CA GLY A 539 5.47 22.12 -16.74
C GLY A 539 5.47 20.79 -16.00
N ASP A 540 5.78 19.65 -16.65
CA ASP A 540 5.87 18.36 -15.96
C ASP A 540 6.94 18.43 -14.86
N LYS A 541 6.48 18.26 -13.61
CA LYS A 541 7.36 18.14 -12.45
C LYS A 541 8.34 16.99 -12.70
N PRO A 542 9.60 17.10 -12.26
CA PRO A 542 10.57 16.01 -12.39
C PRO A 542 9.97 14.72 -11.84
N ASN A 543 10.27 13.60 -12.50
CA ASN A 543 9.78 12.28 -12.09
C ASN A 543 10.08 12.09 -10.58
N ARG A 544 9.07 11.68 -9.79
CA ARG A 544 9.14 11.54 -8.32
C ARG A 544 10.37 10.74 -7.86
N HIS A 545 10.85 9.81 -8.69
CA HIS A 545 12.11 9.08 -8.47
C HIS A 545 13.38 9.95 -8.47
N GLN A 546 13.46 10.97 -9.33
CA GLN A 546 14.60 11.91 -9.37
C GLN A 546 14.61 12.84 -8.14
N GLU A 547 13.44 13.34 -7.72
CA GLU A 547 13.31 14.11 -6.47
C GLU A 547 13.68 13.26 -5.25
N THR A 548 13.33 11.97 -5.27
CA THR A 548 13.65 11.02 -4.20
C THR A 548 15.17 10.84 -4.03
N ILE A 549 15.92 10.58 -5.12
CA ILE A 549 17.39 10.47 -5.05
C ILE A 549 17.99 11.78 -4.53
N ALA A 550 17.41 12.92 -4.91
CA ALA A 550 17.92 14.22 -4.50
C ALA A 550 17.80 14.49 -2.99
N GLN A 551 16.87 13.82 -2.31
CA GLN A 551 16.60 13.96 -0.88
C GLN A 551 17.30 12.89 -0.03
N MET A 552 17.83 11.83 -0.62
CA MET A 552 18.61 10.81 0.10
C MET A 552 19.89 11.42 0.69
N LYS A 553 19.84 11.75 1.97
CA LYS A 553 21.04 11.89 2.80
C LYS A 553 21.47 10.47 3.14
N PHE A 554 22.76 10.18 3.18
CA PHE A 554 23.26 8.92 3.74
C PHE A 554 24.43 9.24 4.67
N LYS A 555 24.70 8.33 5.59
CA LYS A 555 25.76 8.49 6.58
C LYS A 555 26.60 7.22 6.59
N VAL A 556 27.89 7.38 6.28
CA VAL A 556 28.88 6.33 6.55
C VAL A 556 29.07 6.29 8.07
N SER A 557 28.52 5.24 8.69
CA SER A 557 28.62 5.03 10.14
C SER A 557 30.00 4.49 10.50
N GLU A 558 30.54 3.59 9.67
CA GLU A 558 31.87 3.02 9.82
C GLU A 558 32.59 2.81 8.47
N LEU A 559 33.90 2.98 8.48
CA LEU A 559 34.80 2.61 7.38
C LEU A 559 35.92 1.76 7.95
N ASN A 560 36.02 0.52 7.48
CA ASN A 560 36.98 -0.46 8.00
C ASN A 560 37.75 -1.12 6.86
N ALA A 561 39.04 -1.41 7.06
CA ALA A 561 39.83 -2.26 6.17
C ALA A 561 40.22 -3.55 6.90
N LEU A 562 39.90 -4.68 6.28
CA LEU A 562 40.28 -6.01 6.72
C LEU A 562 41.29 -6.60 5.73
N ILE A 563 42.54 -6.76 6.14
CA ILE A 563 43.64 -7.16 5.27
C ILE A 563 44.18 -8.50 5.71
N PHE A 564 44.23 -9.48 4.81
CA PHE A 564 44.69 -10.82 5.09
C PHE A 564 46.11 -11.05 4.57
N ARG A 565 46.88 -11.82 5.33
CA ARG A 565 48.26 -12.17 5.03
C ARG A 565 48.48 -12.76 3.63
N TYR A 566 47.49 -13.46 3.09
CA TYR A 566 47.60 -14.18 1.83
C TYR A 566 47.35 -13.33 0.58
N GLY A 567 47.32 -11.99 0.73
CA GLY A 567 47.22 -11.08 -0.42
C GLY A 567 45.79 -10.73 -0.81
N SER A 568 44.85 -10.89 0.10
CA SER A 568 43.47 -10.42 -0.07
C SER A 568 43.11 -9.43 1.01
N GLY A 569 42.23 -8.49 0.69
CA GLY A 569 41.71 -7.52 1.63
C GLY A 569 40.30 -7.10 1.25
N TYR A 570 39.62 -6.47 2.19
CA TYR A 570 38.27 -5.97 2.04
C TYR A 570 38.18 -4.59 2.66
N ILE A 571 37.61 -3.65 1.94
CA ILE A 571 37.15 -2.40 2.52
C ILE A 571 35.66 -2.55 2.78
N ILE A 572 35.24 -2.30 4.01
CA ILE A 572 33.85 -2.40 4.45
C ILE A 572 33.40 -0.97 4.77
N VAL A 573 32.47 -0.48 3.96
CA VAL A 573 31.80 0.80 4.16
C VAL A 573 30.40 0.50 4.71
N GLU A 574 30.19 0.75 6.00
CA GLU A 574 28.87 0.63 6.62
C GLU A 574 28.13 1.95 6.44
N MET A 575 26.99 1.88 5.79
CA MET A 575 26.13 3.01 5.47
C MET A 575 24.75 2.80 6.07
N GLU A 576 24.22 3.87 6.66
CA GLU A 576 22.85 3.93 7.14
C GLU A 576 22.09 4.93 6.29
N LEU A 577 20.94 4.49 5.75
CA LEU A 577 20.00 5.36 5.07
C LEU A 577 19.07 5.96 6.14
N PRO A 578 19.21 7.26 6.48
CA PRO A 578 18.29 7.93 7.38
C PRO A 578 16.89 7.88 6.79
N ILE A 579 16.01 7.18 7.49
CA ILE A 579 14.60 7.09 7.13
C ILE A 579 13.89 8.28 7.78
N GLU A 580 13.67 9.31 6.98
CA GLU A 580 12.79 10.43 7.33
C GLU A 580 11.40 10.10 6.77
N ASN A 581 10.43 9.78 7.65
CA ASN A 581 9.00 9.50 7.39
C ASN A 581 8.66 8.53 6.24
N ASP A 582 8.13 7.33 6.56
CA ASP A 582 7.44 6.40 5.64
C ASP A 582 8.14 6.13 4.30
N MET A 583 9.46 5.97 4.33
CA MET A 583 10.26 5.63 3.15
C MET A 583 9.86 4.24 2.63
N MET A 584 9.61 4.11 1.33
CA MET A 584 9.23 2.85 0.70
C MET A 584 10.44 1.95 0.49
N LEU A 585 10.23 0.63 0.55
CA LEU A 585 11.26 -0.38 0.30
C LEU A 585 12.01 -0.18 -1.02
N GLU A 586 11.30 0.22 -2.07
CA GLU A 586 11.86 0.49 -3.39
C GLU A 586 12.98 1.54 -3.35
N GLN A 587 12.88 2.51 -2.43
CA GLN A 587 13.89 3.56 -2.25
C GLN A 587 15.16 2.98 -1.62
N GLY A 588 15.03 2.09 -0.62
CA GLY A 588 16.17 1.35 -0.07
C GLY A 588 16.82 0.41 -1.10
N MET A 589 16.03 -0.16 -2.01
CA MET A 589 16.53 -1.03 -3.09
C MET A 589 17.24 -0.24 -4.19
N LEU A 590 16.71 0.93 -4.56
CA LEU A 590 17.38 1.86 -5.46
C LEU A 590 18.73 2.31 -4.90
N PHE A 591 18.79 2.56 -3.59
CA PHE A 591 20.03 2.87 -2.89
C PHE A 591 21.07 1.74 -3.05
N ASN A 592 20.68 0.47 -2.82
CA ASN A 592 21.56 -0.67 -3.04
C ASN A 592 22.10 -0.71 -4.48
N ASN A 593 21.25 -0.46 -5.48
CA ASN A 593 21.65 -0.45 -6.89
C ASN A 593 22.69 0.63 -7.21
N ILE A 594 22.52 1.83 -6.65
CA ILE A 594 23.49 2.91 -6.78
C ILE A 594 24.84 2.47 -6.20
N LEU A 595 24.84 1.82 -5.03
CA LEU A 595 26.07 1.35 -4.38
C LEU A 595 26.78 0.25 -5.17
N VAL A 596 26.05 -0.72 -5.74
CA VAL A 596 26.65 -1.75 -6.61
C VAL A 596 27.37 -1.10 -7.80
N ARG A 597 26.73 -0.12 -8.46
CA ARG A 597 27.29 0.55 -9.66
C ARG A 597 28.44 1.50 -9.34
N THR A 598 28.39 2.16 -8.19
CA THR A 598 29.37 3.19 -7.81
C THR A 598 30.51 2.63 -6.96
N GLY A 599 30.39 1.43 -6.39
CA GLY A 599 31.40 0.86 -5.49
C GLY A 599 32.80 0.81 -6.08
N LYS A 600 32.92 0.45 -7.36
CA LYS A 600 34.20 0.49 -8.07
C LYS A 600 34.75 1.91 -8.21
N LYS A 601 33.92 2.89 -8.57
CA LYS A 601 34.32 4.30 -8.65
C LYS A 601 34.75 4.84 -7.29
N ILE A 602 34.00 4.52 -6.24
CA ILE A 602 34.35 4.87 -4.85
C ILE A 602 35.75 4.32 -4.52
N PHE A 603 36.07 3.11 -4.96
CA PHE A 603 37.43 2.59 -4.78
C PHE A 603 38.46 3.34 -5.61
N ASP A 604 38.28 3.38 -6.93
CA ASP A 604 39.29 3.83 -7.88
C ASP A 604 39.56 5.34 -7.78
N GLU A 605 38.50 6.15 -7.63
CA GLU A 605 38.56 7.60 -7.66
C GLU A 605 38.75 8.22 -6.27
N PHE A 606 38.31 7.53 -5.22
CA PHE A 606 38.34 8.07 -3.86
C PHE A 606 39.22 7.29 -2.90
N LEU A 607 38.93 6.01 -2.63
CA LEU A 607 39.67 5.25 -1.62
C LEU A 607 41.14 5.09 -2.01
N LEU A 608 41.43 4.62 -3.23
CA LEU A 608 42.79 4.37 -3.68
C LEU A 608 43.66 5.65 -3.66
N PRO A 609 43.18 6.83 -4.11
CA PRO A 609 43.99 8.05 -4.09
C PRO A 609 44.04 8.75 -2.73
N HIS A 610 43.16 8.48 -1.77
CA HIS A 610 43.10 9.25 -0.51
C HIS A 610 43.43 8.42 0.73
N GLU A 611 43.30 7.08 0.67
CA GLU A 611 43.54 6.23 1.82
C GLU A 611 45.00 5.79 1.89
N LYS A 612 45.67 6.29 2.93
CA LYS A 612 47.12 6.13 3.15
C LYS A 612 47.56 4.67 3.08
N ILE A 613 46.72 3.74 3.49
CA ILE A 613 47.07 2.32 3.48
C ILE A 613 47.09 1.71 2.08
N LEU A 614 46.15 2.09 1.21
CA LEU A 614 46.11 1.62 -0.16
C LEU A 614 47.25 2.25 -0.97
N GLN A 615 47.52 3.54 -0.74
CA GLN A 615 48.70 4.22 -1.28
C GLN A 615 49.99 3.52 -0.85
N GLU A 616 50.13 3.16 0.42
CA GLU A 616 51.33 2.49 0.93
C GLU A 616 51.45 1.07 0.39
N ALA A 617 50.36 0.31 0.30
CA ALA A 617 50.36 -1.01 -0.33
C ALA A 617 50.82 -0.92 -1.79
N SER A 618 50.31 0.06 -2.55
CA SER A 618 50.74 0.35 -3.92
C SER A 618 52.23 0.74 -4.00
N ARG A 619 52.68 1.64 -3.12
CA ARG A 619 54.09 2.07 -3.05
C ARG A 619 55.05 0.92 -2.69
N LEU A 620 54.65 0.04 -1.78
CA LEU A 620 55.44 -1.13 -1.37
C LEU A 620 55.52 -2.17 -2.48
N ALA A 621 54.42 -2.34 -3.22
CA ALA A 621 54.41 -3.16 -4.43
C ALA A 621 55.41 -2.64 -5.47
N ASP A 622 55.34 -1.36 -5.82
CA ASP A 622 56.26 -0.71 -6.76
C ASP A 622 57.73 -0.86 -6.35
N LYS A 623 58.01 -0.69 -5.05
CA LYS A 623 59.36 -0.84 -4.49
C LYS A 623 59.86 -2.28 -4.62
N LYS A 624 58.99 -3.28 -4.50
CA LYS A 624 59.36 -4.69 -4.69
C LYS A 624 59.56 -5.01 -6.17
N ILE A 625 58.67 -4.56 -7.06
CA ILE A 625 58.82 -4.72 -8.53
C ILE A 625 60.20 -4.26 -8.98
N LYS A 626 60.57 -3.01 -8.64
CA LYS A 626 61.88 -2.41 -8.99
C LYS A 626 63.09 -3.16 -8.42
N ARG A 627 62.90 -3.98 -7.38
CA ARG A 627 63.96 -4.83 -6.78
C ARG A 627 64.03 -6.21 -7.43
N THR A 628 62.95 -6.69 -8.03
CA THR A 628 62.84 -8.03 -8.64
C THR A 628 63.04 -8.07 -10.14
N ASP A 629 63.20 -6.93 -10.84
CA ASP A 629 63.49 -6.82 -12.28
C ASP A 629 64.78 -7.55 -12.78
N ASN A 630 65.44 -8.33 -11.92
CA ASN A 630 66.56 -9.21 -12.29
C ASN A 630 66.20 -10.72 -12.38
N TYR A 631 64.95 -11.15 -12.19
CA TYR A 631 64.59 -12.58 -12.28
C TYR A 631 63.26 -12.83 -13.01
N SER A 632 63.28 -13.86 -13.87
CA SER A 632 62.28 -14.27 -14.85
C SER A 632 60.97 -14.89 -14.32
N ASP A 633 60.64 -14.72 -13.04
CA ASP A 633 59.43 -15.32 -12.43
C ASP A 633 58.19 -14.41 -12.60
N ASN A 634 57.96 -13.94 -13.82
CA ASN A 634 56.85 -13.08 -14.20
C ASN A 634 55.61 -13.88 -14.61
N GLN A 635 55.08 -14.68 -13.70
CA GLN A 635 53.79 -15.35 -13.92
C GLN A 635 52.86 -15.19 -12.71
N PHE A 636 51.80 -14.39 -12.96
CA PHE A 636 50.43 -14.52 -12.41
C PHE A 636 49.96 -13.80 -11.14
N ILE A 637 50.64 -12.79 -10.58
CA ILE A 637 49.98 -11.94 -9.56
C ILE A 637 50.24 -10.45 -9.83
N PRO A 638 49.20 -9.61 -10.00
CA PRO A 638 49.37 -8.18 -10.07
C PRO A 638 49.92 -7.65 -8.75
N TRP A 639 50.99 -6.87 -8.84
CA TRP A 639 51.68 -6.36 -7.67
C TRP A 639 50.92 -5.20 -7.01
N GLU A 640 50.24 -4.36 -7.80
CA GLU A 640 49.39 -3.28 -7.33
C GLU A 640 48.07 -3.81 -6.71
N PRO A 641 47.51 -3.12 -5.69
CA PRO A 641 46.17 -3.39 -5.21
C PRO A 641 45.17 -3.38 -6.37
N ARG A 642 44.51 -4.51 -6.65
CA ARG A 642 43.45 -4.58 -7.65
C ARG A 642 42.14 -4.93 -7.00
N VAL A 643 41.11 -4.12 -7.24
CA VAL A 643 39.74 -4.50 -6.88
C VAL A 643 39.35 -5.71 -7.70
N SER A 644 38.62 -6.64 -7.09
CA SER A 644 37.85 -7.61 -7.88
C SER A 644 36.87 -6.87 -8.81
N ALA A 645 36.44 -7.49 -9.90
CA ALA A 645 35.56 -6.81 -10.86
C ALA A 645 34.23 -6.33 -10.23
N GLU A 646 33.80 -6.93 -9.11
CA GLU A 646 32.50 -6.68 -8.49
C GLU A 646 32.64 -6.34 -7.00
N CYS A 647 31.91 -5.32 -6.56
CA CYS A 647 31.70 -5.02 -5.14
C CYS A 647 30.54 -5.86 -4.61
N LEU A 648 30.57 -6.21 -3.33
CA LEU A 648 29.50 -6.95 -2.68
C LEU A 648 28.66 -6.01 -1.83
N VAL A 649 27.34 -6.18 -1.85
CA VAL A 649 26.39 -5.34 -1.10
C VAL A 649 25.62 -6.21 -0.11
N PHE A 650 25.84 -6.00 1.19
CA PHE A 650 25.10 -6.69 2.23
C PHE A 650 24.12 -5.74 2.89
N THR A 651 22.84 -6.03 2.78
CA THR A 651 21.78 -5.16 3.26
C THR A 651 21.09 -5.75 4.48
N ALA A 652 20.73 -4.88 5.42
CA ALA A 652 19.84 -5.19 6.52
C ALA A 652 18.69 -4.18 6.50
N SER A 653 17.48 -4.66 6.23
CA SER A 653 16.27 -3.85 6.13
C SER A 653 15.29 -4.27 7.22
N VAL A 654 14.76 -3.29 7.95
CA VAL A 654 13.62 -3.48 8.86
C VAL A 654 12.41 -2.90 8.18
N ILE A 655 11.37 -3.71 7.98
CA ILE A 655 10.12 -3.33 7.33
C ILE A 655 9.02 -3.27 8.38
N ASP A 656 8.08 -2.34 8.19
CA ASP A 656 6.83 -2.28 8.94
C ASP A 656 5.99 -3.54 8.66
N ARG A 657 5.73 -4.31 9.71
CA ARG A 657 4.98 -5.57 9.63
C ARG A 657 3.60 -5.36 9.02
N ASP A 658 2.94 -4.26 9.33
CA ASP A 658 1.57 -3.97 8.86
C ASP A 658 1.52 -3.63 7.37
N SER A 659 2.66 -3.29 6.76
CA SER A 659 2.80 -3.04 5.32
C SER A 659 3.38 -4.21 4.52
N PHE A 660 3.75 -5.29 5.21
CA PHE A 660 4.49 -6.39 4.60
C PHE A 660 3.61 -7.60 4.33
N TYR A 661 3.76 -8.16 3.13
CA TYR A 661 3.07 -9.39 2.73
C TYR A 661 4.07 -10.52 2.59
N ILE A 662 3.84 -11.63 3.30
CA ILE A 662 4.75 -12.78 3.31
C ILE A 662 5.02 -13.34 1.91
N SER A 663 4.05 -13.20 1.00
CA SER A 663 4.18 -13.57 -0.42
C SER A 663 5.29 -12.81 -1.15
N GLU A 664 5.67 -11.61 -0.68
CA GLU A 664 6.72 -10.79 -1.29
C GLU A 664 8.13 -11.07 -0.76
N THR A 665 8.26 -11.83 0.33
CA THR A 665 9.55 -12.10 1.01
C THR A 665 10.64 -12.52 0.03
N LYS A 666 10.32 -13.46 -0.87
CA LYS A 666 11.28 -13.99 -1.85
C LYS A 666 11.74 -12.91 -2.81
N GLU A 667 10.80 -12.24 -3.47
CA GLU A 667 11.08 -11.17 -4.43
C GLU A 667 11.94 -10.07 -3.80
N ILE A 668 11.56 -9.64 -2.60
CA ILE A 668 12.25 -8.59 -1.84
C ILE A 668 13.69 -9.02 -1.53
N LEU A 669 13.89 -10.21 -0.97
CA LEU A 669 15.22 -10.73 -0.63
C LEU A 669 16.10 -10.89 -1.86
N TYR A 670 15.55 -11.33 -3.00
CA TYR A 670 16.33 -11.46 -4.23
C TYR A 670 16.82 -10.13 -4.77
N LYS A 671 15.92 -9.15 -4.81
CA LYS A 671 16.28 -7.82 -5.27
C LYS A 671 17.22 -7.11 -4.27
N LEU A 672 17.02 -7.28 -2.96
CA LEU A 672 17.92 -6.72 -1.93
C LEU A 672 19.31 -7.36 -1.93
N SER A 673 19.41 -8.67 -2.18
CA SER A 673 20.68 -9.39 -2.24
C SER A 673 21.43 -9.19 -3.57
N GLY A 674 20.81 -8.52 -4.55
CA GLY A 674 21.38 -8.31 -5.87
C GLY A 674 21.32 -9.54 -6.79
N ALA A 675 20.55 -10.56 -6.42
CA ALA A 675 20.31 -11.75 -7.24
C ALA A 675 19.38 -11.49 -8.43
N MET A 676 18.55 -10.45 -8.34
CA MET A 676 17.55 -10.08 -9.33
C MET A 676 17.59 -8.58 -9.57
N ARG A 677 17.37 -8.15 -10.82
CA ARG A 677 17.30 -6.70 -11.12
C ARG A 677 16.03 -6.12 -10.52
N TRP A 678 16.08 -4.84 -10.17
CA TRP A 678 14.94 -4.14 -9.57
C TRP A 678 13.72 -4.07 -10.51
N ASP A 679 13.98 -3.76 -11.78
CA ASP A 679 12.99 -3.63 -12.85
C ASP A 679 12.53 -4.99 -13.41
N GLU A 680 13.14 -6.09 -12.96
CA GLU A 680 12.74 -7.42 -13.38
C GLU A 680 11.54 -7.90 -12.55
N PRO A 681 10.44 -8.33 -13.19
CA PRO A 681 9.27 -8.84 -12.50
C PRO A 681 9.48 -10.27 -12.00
N PHE A 682 9.04 -10.55 -10.77
CA PHE A 682 9.18 -11.88 -10.16
C PHE A 682 8.22 -12.88 -10.83
N GLY A 683 8.69 -14.08 -11.14
CA GLY A 683 7.87 -15.16 -11.74
C GLY A 683 7.88 -15.28 -13.26
N HIS A 684 8.47 -14.32 -14.01
CA HIS A 684 8.55 -14.44 -15.47
C HIS A 684 9.69 -15.33 -15.99
N THR A 685 10.67 -15.64 -15.15
CA THR A 685 11.80 -16.50 -15.52
C THR A 685 11.81 -17.75 -14.64
N ARG A 686 11.58 -18.91 -15.27
CA ARG A 686 11.72 -20.26 -14.65
C ARG A 686 13.07 -20.45 -13.95
N TYR A 687 14.07 -19.65 -14.32
CA TYR A 687 15.39 -19.61 -13.71
C TYR A 687 15.32 -19.30 -12.21
N TYR A 688 14.58 -18.28 -11.79
CA TYR A 688 14.53 -17.91 -10.37
C TYR A 688 13.75 -18.92 -9.55
N GLU A 689 12.67 -19.51 -10.06
CA GLU A 689 11.91 -20.54 -9.33
C GLU A 689 12.76 -21.75 -8.92
N SER A 690 13.73 -22.15 -9.77
CA SER A 690 14.62 -23.29 -9.47
C SER A 690 15.73 -22.96 -8.45
N ILE A 691 16.09 -21.69 -8.31
CA ILE A 691 17.13 -21.21 -7.38
C ILE A 691 16.46 -20.60 -6.11
N ALA A 692 15.13 -20.42 -6.15
CA ALA A 692 14.33 -19.63 -5.22
C ALA A 692 14.31 -20.20 -3.78
N ASP A 693 14.48 -21.51 -3.65
CA ASP A 693 14.32 -22.18 -2.36
C ASP A 693 15.67 -22.52 -1.71
N GLU A 694 16.77 -22.55 -2.47
CA GLU A 694 18.07 -22.95 -1.93
C GLU A 694 18.83 -21.81 -1.23
N ASN A 695 18.51 -20.55 -1.57
CA ASN A 695 19.27 -19.38 -1.10
C ASN A 695 18.56 -18.55 -0.01
N ILE A 696 17.32 -18.87 0.35
CA ILE A 696 16.58 -18.18 1.41
C ILE A 696 16.61 -19.02 2.68
N LEU A 697 17.03 -18.39 3.78
CA LEU A 697 17.04 -18.97 5.11
C LEU A 697 16.06 -18.21 6.00
N GLU A 698 15.06 -18.92 6.51
CA GLU A 698 14.19 -18.43 7.58
C GLU A 698 14.95 -18.61 8.91
N LEU A 699 15.37 -17.49 9.51
CA LEU A 699 16.11 -17.50 10.77
C LEU A 699 15.18 -17.38 12.00
N GLY A 700 13.91 -17.05 11.77
CA GLY A 700 12.84 -16.93 12.76
C GLY A 700 11.52 -16.50 12.09
N GLU A 701 10.47 -16.30 12.89
CA GLU A 701 9.12 -15.95 12.39
C GLU A 701 9.09 -14.65 11.56
N ASP A 702 9.98 -13.71 11.89
CA ASP A 702 10.03 -12.36 11.30
C ASP A 702 11.43 -12.00 10.78
N VAL A 703 12.30 -13.00 10.55
CA VAL A 703 13.70 -12.77 10.14
C VAL A 703 14.08 -13.69 8.99
N PHE A 704 14.39 -13.07 7.85
CA PHE A 704 14.73 -13.78 6.63
C PHE A 704 16.09 -13.35 6.13
N TYR A 705 16.86 -14.30 5.61
CA TYR A 705 18.17 -14.04 5.05
C TYR A 705 18.30 -14.64 3.66
N SER A 706 18.93 -13.93 2.75
CA SER A 706 19.29 -14.42 1.41
C SER A 706 20.70 -14.00 1.04
N PHE A 707 21.36 -14.78 0.19
CA PHE A 707 22.68 -14.46 -0.35
C PHE A 707 22.74 -14.70 -1.86
N ALA A 708 23.58 -13.91 -2.53
CA ALA A 708 23.81 -13.95 -3.97
C ALA A 708 25.30 -13.76 -4.28
N LYS A 709 25.68 -13.87 -5.55
CA LYS A 709 27.07 -13.61 -5.98
C LYS A 709 27.53 -12.18 -5.69
N THR A 710 26.60 -11.24 -5.73
CA THR A 710 26.82 -9.80 -5.59
C THR A 710 26.54 -9.28 -4.18
N GLY A 711 26.18 -10.14 -3.22
CA GLY A 711 25.81 -9.66 -1.89
C GLY A 711 24.95 -10.59 -1.04
N GLY A 712 24.23 -9.98 -0.11
CA GLY A 712 23.26 -10.67 0.74
C GLY A 712 22.26 -9.70 1.36
N ALA A 713 21.12 -10.21 1.81
CA ALA A 713 20.06 -9.42 2.40
C ALA A 713 19.56 -10.08 3.68
N LEU A 714 19.46 -9.29 4.74
CA LEU A 714 18.74 -9.61 5.96
C LEU A 714 17.49 -8.75 6.00
N LEU A 715 16.34 -9.39 6.05
CA LEU A 715 15.04 -8.74 6.15
C LEU A 715 14.42 -9.04 7.52
N VAL A 716 13.96 -8.01 8.22
CA VAL A 716 13.36 -8.11 9.54
C VAL A 716 11.99 -7.44 9.56
N LEU A 717 10.96 -8.15 10.02
CA LEU A 717 9.58 -7.66 10.14
C LEU A 717 9.27 -7.31 11.61
N GLN A 718 9.82 -6.21 12.13
CA GLN A 718 9.66 -5.94 13.56
C GLN A 718 9.78 -4.46 13.94
N ASP A 719 8.89 -4.02 14.82
CA ASP A 719 8.95 -2.69 15.44
C ASP A 719 10.14 -2.49 16.38
N ASP A 720 10.82 -3.57 16.81
CA ASP A 720 11.79 -3.52 17.90
C ASP A 720 13.04 -4.37 17.62
N TYR A 721 13.70 -4.09 16.50
CA TYR A 721 14.99 -4.67 16.06
C TYR A 721 16.01 -4.86 17.20
N ASN A 722 16.04 -3.92 18.16
CA ASN A 722 16.96 -3.95 19.29
C ASN A 722 16.62 -5.05 20.31
N LYS A 723 15.33 -5.37 20.54
CA LYS A 723 14.93 -6.42 21.49
C LYS A 723 15.35 -7.80 21.01
N THR A 724 15.30 -8.06 19.71
CA THR A 724 15.62 -9.39 19.14
C THR A 724 17.11 -9.61 19.03
N LEU A 725 17.89 -8.58 18.67
CA LEU A 725 19.35 -8.63 18.76
C LEU A 725 19.84 -8.86 20.19
N ASP A 726 19.20 -8.21 21.17
CA ASP A 726 19.49 -8.43 22.59
C ASP A 726 19.01 -9.79 23.10
N ALA A 727 17.86 -10.29 22.64
CA ALA A 727 17.35 -11.61 22.99
C ALA A 727 18.27 -12.71 22.43
N GLY A 728 18.64 -12.64 21.15
CA GLY A 728 19.58 -13.57 20.51
C GLY A 728 20.97 -13.52 21.16
N ARG A 729 21.47 -12.33 21.54
CA ARG A 729 22.70 -12.20 22.33
C ARG A 729 22.57 -12.82 23.72
N ARG A 730 21.43 -12.67 24.40
CA ARG A 730 21.18 -13.24 25.74
C ARG A 730 21.00 -14.76 25.70
N GLU A 731 20.38 -15.29 24.66
CA GLU A 731 20.17 -16.73 24.49
C GLU A 731 21.48 -17.45 24.15
N GLN A 732 22.31 -16.87 23.29
CA GLN A 732 23.70 -17.32 23.08
C GLN A 732 24.56 -17.22 24.34
N MET A 733 24.31 -16.23 25.22
CA MET A 733 24.99 -16.18 26.53
C MET A 733 24.50 -17.25 27.51
N LYS A 734 23.23 -17.66 27.43
CA LYS A 734 22.65 -18.74 28.26
C LYS A 734 23.11 -20.13 27.84
N GLU A 735 23.25 -20.40 26.54
CA GLU A 735 23.82 -21.66 26.05
C GLU A 735 25.33 -21.80 26.32
N ARG A 736 25.99 -20.67 26.63
CA ARG A 736 27.41 -20.61 27.02
C ARG A 736 27.64 -20.71 28.53
N GLN A 737 26.59 -20.62 29.34
CA GLN A 737 26.60 -20.88 30.80
C GLN A 737 26.16 -22.31 31.06
#